data_AF-A0A9P6K258-F1
#
_entry.id   AF-A0A9P6K258-F1
#
_cell.length_a   1.000
_cell.length_b   1.000
_cell.length_c   1.000
_cell.angle_alpha   90.00
_cell.angle_beta   90.00
_cell.angle_gamma   90.00
#
_symmetry.space_group_name_H-M   'P 1'
#
loop_
_entity.id
_entity.type
_entity.pdbx_description
1 polymer ?
#
loop_
_entity_poly.entity_id
_entity_poly.type
_entity_poly.pdbx_seq_one_letter_code
_entity_poly.pdbx_strand_id
1 'polypeptide(L)'
;MAIPIETWYYDVPIVTRLFATGAALVALAVQTGFTNAFQLYFNYQLVIYQHQYWRPITTFLYFGPLGLDFVFHMFFLVRYSRMLEEGSFYGRTMDYAWMLFLSAISLLCLSPFVAMPFLGSPLAFTLVYIWSRRNPSIPLNFLGLFVFTAPYLPWVLLGFTLLLNSHFPTGDLMGIAVGHIYYFFEDVWPKEQASGGRRYLQTPSFLTRQRGVNISAELQDEDLPEQANTEQSEHYPENEQSETTASATTLPSASGSPSSAGGADSGTSATTTALESGPRVETRNRPNASAHDQMAQTKLSRFKQFDAYAKTLDDFRVKTSTGAAVTMASAVIILILFFGELFNYRAIHVESSLVVDSGRKEKMDIDFDISFRKIPCYILTLDVMDVAGEHQADVAHSIYKTQLAPDGTELKHEKTEHLGDTGPDPKVVGENYCGECYGAQKPESGCCNTCEDVRKAYEASGWSFNHAETIEQCTREGYLDKIKEQANQGCRIRGKVTVNKVAGNFHVAPGRSFQKGNAHVHDIQQYLEQGLDFSHQIEHLSFGEKVPNVHNPLDDTKAENTEGLFMFQYYLKVVGTRYYYLDKMPVFTNQFSVTQYNRNLQYKNAWGQVQAPNGLPGVFFNFDISPMLVIQKEERRSFTSFLTGVCAIVGGIFTVAGLLDGAIWRAERTLKKKMELGKAF
;
A
#
# COMPACT_ATOMS: atom_id res chain seq x y z
N MET A 1 -9.90 3.34 1.40
CA MET A 1 -10.72 4.56 1.24
C MET A 1 -12.16 4.19 0.88
N ALA A 2 -13.16 4.80 1.51
CA ALA A 2 -14.52 4.82 0.96
C ALA A 2 -14.52 5.84 -0.18
N ILE A 3 -14.58 5.36 -1.43
CA ILE A 3 -14.69 6.21 -2.61
C ILE A 3 -15.96 7.08 -2.44
N PRO A 4 -15.90 8.41 -2.69
CA PRO A 4 -17.09 9.25 -2.67
C PRO A 4 -18.17 8.61 -3.54
N ILE A 5 -19.43 8.57 -3.06
CA ILE A 5 -20.49 7.81 -3.73
C ILE A 5 -20.71 8.27 -5.18
N GLU A 6 -20.43 9.55 -5.45
CA GLU A 6 -20.46 10.15 -6.78
C GLU A 6 -19.37 9.55 -7.69
N THR A 7 -18.11 9.56 -7.23
CA THR A 7 -17.00 8.93 -7.96
C THR A 7 -17.26 7.45 -8.17
N TRP A 8 -17.69 6.72 -7.13
CA TRP A 8 -18.04 5.31 -7.25
C TRP A 8 -19.14 5.06 -8.28
N TYR A 9 -20.17 5.90 -8.31
CA TYR A 9 -21.29 5.78 -9.24
C TYR A 9 -20.87 6.06 -10.69
N TYR A 10 -20.04 7.06 -10.92
CA TYR A 10 -19.52 7.34 -12.27
C TYR A 10 -18.48 6.32 -12.75
N ASP A 11 -17.78 5.66 -11.82
CA ASP A 11 -16.90 4.51 -12.11
C ASP A 11 -17.67 3.25 -12.53
N VAL A 12 -18.97 3.14 -12.22
CA VAL A 12 -19.77 2.01 -12.69
C VAL A 12 -20.02 2.14 -14.21
N PRO A 13 -19.77 1.07 -15.00
CA PRO A 13 -20.04 1.03 -16.42
C PRO A 13 -21.48 1.38 -16.81
N ILE A 14 -21.67 1.84 -18.05
CA ILE A 14 -22.90 2.49 -18.50
C ILE A 14 -24.13 1.58 -18.35
N VAL A 15 -24.05 0.32 -18.81
CA VAL A 15 -25.24 -0.56 -18.84
C VAL A 15 -25.61 -0.98 -17.42
N THR A 16 -24.62 -1.41 -16.64
CA THR A 16 -24.78 -1.72 -15.21
C THR A 16 -25.35 -0.54 -14.42
N ARG A 17 -24.85 0.68 -14.67
CA ARG A 17 -25.31 1.90 -14.01
C ARG A 17 -26.76 2.24 -14.37
N LEU A 18 -27.14 2.13 -15.64
CA LEU A 18 -28.53 2.34 -16.07
C LEU A 18 -29.49 1.31 -15.45
N PHE A 19 -29.06 0.05 -15.34
CA PHE A 19 -29.87 -0.99 -14.72
C PHE A 19 -30.05 -0.72 -13.21
N ALA A 20 -28.96 -0.47 -12.49
CA ALA A 20 -29.02 -0.17 -11.05
C ALA A 20 -29.86 1.07 -10.73
N THR A 21 -29.76 2.12 -11.56
CA THR A 21 -30.55 3.34 -11.37
C THR A 21 -32.02 3.13 -11.70
N GLY A 22 -32.34 2.42 -12.78
CA GLY A 22 -33.71 2.04 -13.10
C GLY A 22 -34.35 1.24 -11.97
N ALA A 23 -33.62 0.28 -11.39
CA ALA A 23 -34.12 -0.52 -10.28
C ALA A 23 -34.33 0.29 -8.99
N ALA A 24 -33.40 1.19 -8.64
CA ALA A 24 -33.56 2.09 -7.51
C ALA A 24 -34.72 3.07 -7.68
N LEU A 25 -34.91 3.64 -8.88
CA LEU A 25 -36.00 4.55 -9.20
C LEU A 25 -37.37 3.86 -9.13
N VAL A 26 -37.48 2.63 -9.65
CA VAL A 26 -38.73 1.86 -9.57
C VAL A 26 -39.05 1.50 -8.12
N ALA A 27 -38.07 1.11 -7.31
CA ALA A 27 -38.28 0.85 -5.88
C ALA A 27 -38.73 2.12 -5.12
N LEU A 28 -38.13 3.27 -5.40
CA LEU A 28 -38.54 4.57 -4.84
C LEU A 28 -39.94 4.98 -5.29
N ALA A 29 -40.30 4.75 -6.56
CA ALA A 29 -41.64 5.03 -7.08
C ALA A 29 -42.72 4.20 -6.37
N VAL A 30 -42.43 2.93 -6.07
CA VAL A 30 -43.34 2.08 -5.29
C VAL A 30 -43.41 2.53 -3.83
N GLN A 31 -42.26 2.86 -3.21
CA GLN A 31 -42.22 3.29 -1.81
C GLN A 31 -42.95 4.62 -1.57
N THR A 32 -42.86 5.56 -2.51
CA THR A 32 -43.54 6.86 -2.44
C THR A 32 -45.02 6.78 -2.80
N GLY A 33 -45.51 5.61 -3.22
CA GLY A 33 -46.89 5.39 -3.64
C GLY A 33 -47.22 5.98 -5.01
N PHE A 34 -46.21 6.37 -5.80
CA PHE A 34 -46.39 6.86 -7.17
C PHE A 34 -46.86 5.73 -8.11
N THR A 35 -46.35 4.51 -7.92
CA THR A 35 -46.78 3.30 -8.62
C THR A 35 -47.03 2.17 -7.62
N ASN A 36 -47.80 1.16 -8.02
CA ASN A 36 -48.03 -0.04 -7.19
C ASN A 36 -47.27 -1.24 -7.78
N ALA A 37 -46.77 -2.16 -6.95
CA ALA A 37 -46.17 -3.41 -7.38
C ALA A 37 -47.07 -4.21 -8.37
N PHE A 38 -48.40 -4.13 -8.21
CA PHE A 38 -49.36 -4.75 -9.14
C PHE A 38 -49.36 -4.13 -10.56
N GLN A 39 -48.81 -2.93 -10.74
CA GLN A 39 -48.68 -2.32 -12.07
C GLN A 39 -47.37 -2.73 -12.77
N LEU A 40 -46.43 -3.28 -12.02
CA LEU A 40 -45.07 -3.60 -12.49
C LEU A 40 -44.89 -5.07 -12.86
N TYR A 41 -45.68 -5.96 -12.27
CA TYR A 41 -45.54 -7.40 -12.50
C TYR A 41 -45.89 -7.80 -13.92
N PHE A 42 -45.23 -8.87 -14.38
CA PHE A 42 -45.43 -9.43 -15.70
C PHE A 42 -46.70 -10.26 -15.77
N ASN A 43 -47.56 -9.93 -16.74
CA ASN A 43 -48.73 -10.71 -17.06
C ASN A 43 -48.93 -10.70 -18.58
N TYR A 44 -48.82 -11.87 -19.19
CA TYR A 44 -48.91 -12.05 -20.64
C TYR A 44 -50.26 -11.56 -21.20
N GLN A 45 -51.37 -11.82 -20.50
CA GLN A 45 -52.70 -11.40 -20.94
C GLN A 45 -52.83 -9.87 -20.95
N LEU A 46 -52.35 -9.18 -19.92
CA LEU A 46 -52.39 -7.70 -19.85
C LEU A 46 -51.50 -7.05 -20.91
N VAL A 47 -50.36 -7.67 -21.22
CA VAL A 47 -49.44 -7.16 -22.25
C VAL A 47 -50.05 -7.24 -23.64
N ILE A 48 -50.64 -8.39 -24.00
CA ILE A 48 -51.17 -8.62 -25.35
C ILE A 48 -52.57 -8.04 -25.53
N TYR A 49 -53.49 -8.29 -24.59
CA TYR A 49 -54.90 -7.90 -24.75
C TYR A 49 -55.20 -6.48 -24.28
N GLN A 50 -54.39 -5.90 -23.38
CA GLN A 50 -54.59 -4.53 -22.86
C GLN A 50 -53.46 -3.56 -23.23
N HIS A 51 -52.56 -3.95 -24.15
CA HIS A 51 -51.48 -3.09 -24.67
C HIS A 51 -50.56 -2.49 -23.59
N GLN A 52 -50.35 -3.18 -22.47
CA GLN A 52 -49.50 -2.71 -21.36
C GLN A 52 -48.02 -3.07 -21.58
N TYR A 53 -47.39 -2.47 -22.59
CA TYR A 53 -46.05 -2.84 -23.09
C TYR A 53 -44.87 -2.53 -22.16
N TRP A 54 -45.06 -1.76 -21.09
CA TRP A 54 -43.99 -1.48 -20.12
C TRP A 54 -43.72 -2.65 -19.18
N ARG A 55 -44.69 -3.54 -18.94
CA ARG A 55 -44.59 -4.65 -17.98
C ARG A 55 -43.44 -5.63 -18.21
N PRO A 56 -43.10 -6.02 -19.45
CA PRO A 56 -41.93 -6.86 -19.73
C PRO A 56 -40.60 -6.20 -19.35
N ILE A 57 -40.55 -4.88 -19.20
CA ILE A 57 -39.34 -4.14 -18.80
C ILE A 57 -39.35 -3.89 -17.30
N THR A 58 -40.47 -3.37 -16.75
CA THR A 58 -40.58 -3.01 -15.33
C THR A 58 -40.44 -4.21 -14.39
N THR A 59 -40.79 -5.41 -14.84
CA THR A 59 -40.66 -6.64 -14.04
C THR A 59 -39.22 -7.01 -13.70
N PHE A 60 -38.24 -6.60 -14.54
CA PHE A 60 -36.81 -6.81 -14.29
C PHE A 60 -36.20 -5.73 -13.39
N LEU A 61 -36.82 -4.55 -13.32
CA LEU A 61 -36.36 -3.44 -12.51
C LEU A 61 -36.88 -3.49 -11.06
N TYR A 62 -37.91 -4.28 -10.79
CA TYR A 62 -38.49 -4.39 -9.45
C TYR A 62 -37.91 -5.60 -8.69
N PHE A 63 -37.19 -5.30 -7.60
CA PHE A 63 -36.57 -6.27 -6.69
C PHE A 63 -37.31 -6.39 -5.35
N GLY A 64 -38.50 -5.78 -5.21
CA GLY A 64 -39.24 -5.73 -3.95
C GLY A 64 -39.21 -4.36 -3.26
N PRO A 65 -39.84 -4.25 -2.08
CA PRO A 65 -39.85 -3.02 -1.29
C PRO A 65 -38.45 -2.69 -0.73
N LEU A 66 -38.23 -1.42 -0.36
CA LEU A 66 -36.96 -0.99 0.23
C LEU A 66 -36.76 -1.67 1.59
N GLY A 67 -35.82 -2.60 1.66
CA GLY A 67 -35.45 -3.36 2.85
C GLY A 67 -34.08 -4.03 2.69
N LEU A 68 -33.70 -4.83 3.69
CA LEU A 68 -32.41 -5.54 3.69
C LEU A 68 -32.30 -6.54 2.52
N ASP A 69 -33.40 -7.20 2.16
CA ASP A 69 -33.47 -8.11 1.01
C ASP A 69 -33.19 -7.37 -0.32
N PHE A 70 -33.80 -6.20 -0.53
CA PHE A 70 -33.53 -5.35 -1.69
C PHE A 70 -32.06 -4.90 -1.76
N VAL A 71 -31.45 -4.53 -0.62
CA VAL A 71 -30.04 -4.11 -0.57
C VAL A 71 -29.12 -5.24 -0.99
N PHE A 72 -29.36 -6.48 -0.54
CA PHE A 72 -28.56 -7.62 -0.96
C PHE A 72 -28.70 -7.92 -2.45
N HIS A 73 -29.92 -7.93 -2.98
CA HIS A 73 -30.14 -8.12 -4.43
C HIS A 73 -29.48 -7.01 -5.25
N MET A 74 -29.57 -5.75 -4.82
CA MET A 74 -28.91 -4.63 -5.49
C MET A 74 -27.39 -4.72 -5.41
N PHE A 75 -26.84 -5.15 -4.27
CA PHE A 75 -25.41 -5.38 -4.11
C PHE A 75 -24.90 -6.44 -5.08
N PHE A 76 -25.54 -7.61 -5.13
CA PHE A 76 -25.15 -8.68 -6.05
C PHE A 76 -25.33 -8.29 -7.51
N LEU A 77 -26.42 -7.59 -7.83
CA LEU A 77 -26.66 -7.03 -9.15
C LEU A 77 -25.49 -6.14 -9.57
N VAL A 78 -25.21 -5.07 -8.83
CA VAL A 78 -24.15 -4.12 -9.17
C VAL A 78 -22.79 -4.79 -9.20
N ARG A 79 -22.48 -5.65 -8.23
CA ARG A 79 -21.19 -6.34 -8.12
C ARG A 79 -20.91 -7.23 -9.34
N TYR A 80 -21.80 -8.15 -9.66
CA TYR A 80 -21.55 -9.14 -10.71
C TYR A 80 -21.86 -8.62 -12.12
N SER A 81 -22.83 -7.70 -12.26
CA SER A 81 -23.06 -6.95 -13.50
C SER A 81 -21.81 -6.18 -13.91
N ARG A 82 -21.22 -5.42 -12.97
CA ARG A 82 -19.99 -4.65 -13.20
C ARG A 82 -18.83 -5.57 -13.59
N MET A 83 -18.61 -6.66 -12.86
CA MET A 83 -17.51 -7.60 -13.16
C MET A 83 -17.67 -8.31 -14.52
N LEU A 84 -18.90 -8.50 -15.01
CA LEU A 84 -19.14 -9.00 -16.36
C LEU A 84 -18.86 -7.93 -17.42
N GLU A 85 -19.35 -6.70 -17.22
CA GLU A 85 -19.19 -5.59 -18.18
C GLU A 85 -17.73 -5.11 -18.29
N GLU A 86 -17.00 -5.03 -17.17
CA GLU A 86 -15.56 -4.65 -17.14
C GLU A 86 -14.62 -5.84 -17.39
N GLY A 87 -15.05 -7.06 -17.10
CA GLY A 87 -14.23 -8.27 -17.25
C GLY A 87 -14.47 -8.94 -18.59
N SER A 88 -15.45 -9.84 -18.63
CA SER A 88 -15.72 -10.69 -19.80
C SER A 88 -16.10 -9.91 -21.07
N PHE A 89 -16.72 -8.74 -20.91
CA PHE A 89 -17.20 -7.90 -22.00
C PHE A 89 -16.48 -6.55 -22.10
N TYR A 90 -15.23 -6.47 -21.60
CA TYR A 90 -14.43 -5.25 -21.69
C TYR A 90 -14.37 -4.71 -23.13
N GLY A 91 -14.73 -3.44 -23.31
CA GLY A 91 -14.77 -2.78 -24.63
C GLY A 91 -15.89 -3.27 -25.57
N ARG A 92 -16.72 -4.24 -25.17
CA ARG A 92 -17.80 -4.86 -25.95
C ARG A 92 -19.15 -4.70 -25.25
N THR A 93 -19.51 -3.47 -24.91
CA THR A 93 -20.74 -3.15 -24.16
C THR A 93 -22.03 -3.63 -24.85
N MET A 94 -22.05 -3.67 -26.18
CA MET A 94 -23.20 -4.18 -26.96
C MET A 94 -23.37 -5.70 -26.82
N ASP A 95 -22.28 -6.47 -26.70
CA ASP A 95 -22.36 -7.91 -26.45
C ASP A 95 -22.92 -8.19 -25.05
N TYR A 96 -22.56 -7.36 -24.07
CA TYR A 96 -23.11 -7.43 -22.71
C TYR A 96 -24.61 -7.11 -22.69
N ALA A 97 -25.04 -6.03 -23.37
CA ALA A 97 -26.45 -5.67 -23.49
C ALA A 97 -27.25 -6.76 -24.23
N TRP A 98 -26.66 -7.40 -25.24
CA TRP A 98 -27.27 -8.52 -25.95
C TRP A 98 -27.44 -9.76 -25.06
N MET A 99 -26.47 -10.07 -24.22
CA MET A 99 -26.57 -11.15 -23.22
C MET A 99 -27.69 -10.90 -22.21
N LEU A 100 -27.84 -9.66 -21.73
CA LEU A 100 -28.97 -9.27 -20.87
C LEU A 100 -30.31 -9.44 -21.59
N PHE A 101 -30.38 -9.02 -22.86
CA PHE A 101 -31.59 -9.13 -23.68
C PHE A 101 -32.00 -10.60 -23.91
N LEU A 102 -31.06 -11.46 -24.29
CA LEU A 102 -31.31 -12.90 -24.46
C LEU A 102 -31.76 -13.55 -23.15
N SER A 103 -31.09 -13.23 -22.05
CA SER A 103 -31.47 -13.72 -20.71
C SER A 103 -32.87 -13.27 -20.31
N ALA A 104 -33.23 -12.01 -20.59
CA ALA A 104 -34.56 -11.47 -20.32
C ALA A 104 -35.64 -12.17 -21.15
N ILE A 105 -35.39 -12.43 -22.44
CA ILE A 105 -36.33 -13.19 -23.29
C ILE A 105 -36.53 -14.61 -22.76
N SER A 106 -35.43 -15.32 -22.44
CA SER A 106 -35.53 -16.68 -21.88
C SER A 106 -36.35 -16.70 -20.59
N LEU A 107 -36.16 -15.72 -19.71
CA LEU A 107 -36.91 -15.59 -18.46
C LEU A 107 -38.38 -15.24 -18.69
N LEU A 108 -38.70 -14.34 -19.63
CA LEU A 108 -40.09 -14.02 -19.99
C LEU A 108 -40.84 -15.23 -20.58
N CYS A 109 -40.15 -16.05 -21.38
CA CYS A 109 -40.71 -17.30 -21.91
C CYS A 109 -40.97 -18.34 -20.82
N LEU A 110 -40.11 -18.42 -19.80
CA LEU A 110 -40.24 -19.38 -18.70
C LEU A 110 -41.24 -18.92 -17.60
N SER A 111 -41.46 -17.61 -17.45
CA SER A 111 -42.31 -17.02 -16.42
C SER A 111 -43.73 -17.64 -16.30
N PRO A 112 -44.49 -17.86 -17.40
CA PRO A 112 -45.84 -18.43 -17.32
C PRO A 112 -45.87 -19.86 -16.77
N PHE A 113 -44.79 -20.62 -16.95
CA PHE A 113 -44.71 -22.02 -16.50
C PHE A 113 -44.41 -22.14 -15.00
N VAL A 114 -43.68 -21.16 -14.44
CA VAL A 114 -43.25 -21.15 -13.03
C VAL A 114 -44.17 -20.26 -12.17
N ALA A 115 -45.13 -19.57 -12.80
CA ALA A 115 -46.09 -18.65 -12.15
C ALA A 115 -45.41 -17.55 -11.30
N MET A 116 -44.24 -17.08 -11.73
CA MET A 116 -43.48 -16.02 -11.05
C MET A 116 -43.67 -14.67 -11.74
N PRO A 117 -44.30 -13.69 -11.06
CA PRO A 117 -44.74 -12.44 -11.70
C PRO A 117 -43.64 -11.36 -11.74
N PHE A 118 -42.59 -11.48 -10.91
CA PHE A 118 -41.44 -10.57 -10.88
C PHE A 118 -40.15 -11.29 -11.29
N LEU A 119 -39.37 -10.66 -12.17
CA LEU A 119 -38.22 -11.30 -12.85
C LEU A 119 -36.86 -10.63 -12.56
N GLY A 120 -36.81 -9.59 -11.71
CA GLY A 120 -35.57 -8.93 -11.31
C GLY A 120 -34.59 -9.87 -10.60
N SER A 121 -35.02 -10.55 -9.53
CA SER A 121 -34.15 -11.49 -8.80
C SER A 121 -33.63 -12.66 -9.68
N PRO A 122 -34.48 -13.36 -10.46
CA PRO A 122 -34.01 -14.37 -11.41
C PRO A 122 -32.93 -13.87 -12.36
N LEU A 123 -33.05 -12.65 -12.90
CA LEU A 123 -32.04 -12.06 -13.79
C LEU A 123 -30.73 -11.78 -13.07
N ALA A 124 -30.75 -11.32 -11.81
CA ALA A 124 -29.54 -11.13 -11.01
C ALA A 124 -28.83 -12.47 -10.76
N PHE A 125 -29.56 -13.55 -10.47
CA PHE A 125 -28.99 -14.90 -10.33
C PHE A 125 -28.42 -15.45 -11.64
N THR A 126 -29.03 -15.14 -12.79
CA THR A 126 -28.44 -15.44 -14.12
C THR A 126 -27.05 -14.81 -14.25
N LEU A 127 -26.89 -13.54 -13.88
CA LEU A 127 -25.60 -12.83 -13.95
C LEU A 127 -24.56 -13.42 -12.99
N VAL A 128 -24.96 -13.69 -11.75
CA VAL A 128 -24.10 -14.33 -10.75
C VAL A 128 -23.60 -15.68 -11.27
N TYR A 129 -24.48 -16.47 -11.88
CA TYR A 129 -24.13 -17.77 -12.44
C TYR A 129 -23.14 -17.66 -13.61
N ILE A 130 -23.41 -16.79 -14.59
CA ILE A 130 -22.51 -16.64 -15.75
C ILE A 130 -21.13 -16.18 -15.29
N TRP A 131 -21.08 -15.21 -14.38
CA TRP A 131 -19.81 -14.72 -13.83
C TRP A 131 -19.05 -15.81 -13.07
N SER A 132 -19.74 -16.59 -12.24
CA SER A 132 -19.11 -17.64 -11.42
C SER A 132 -18.48 -18.76 -12.25
N ARG A 133 -19.14 -19.14 -13.35
CA ARG A 133 -18.64 -20.17 -14.28
C ARG A 133 -17.47 -19.68 -15.13
N ARG A 134 -17.45 -18.39 -15.49
CA ARG A 134 -16.34 -17.78 -16.24
C ARG A 134 -15.08 -17.53 -15.39
N ASN A 135 -15.21 -17.53 -14.06
CA ASN A 135 -14.12 -17.23 -13.13
C ASN A 135 -13.89 -18.35 -12.09
N PRO A 136 -13.64 -19.61 -12.50
CA PRO A 136 -13.72 -20.77 -11.60
C PRO A 136 -12.65 -20.81 -10.50
N SER A 137 -11.50 -20.16 -10.71
CA SER A 137 -10.35 -20.17 -9.79
C SER A 137 -10.39 -19.07 -8.73
N ILE A 138 -11.34 -18.11 -8.80
CA ILE A 138 -11.37 -16.99 -7.87
C ILE A 138 -11.91 -17.46 -6.50
N PRO A 139 -11.14 -17.32 -5.41
CA PRO A 139 -11.63 -17.56 -4.05
C PRO A 139 -12.53 -16.39 -3.60
N LEU A 140 -13.63 -16.73 -2.94
CA LEU A 140 -14.61 -15.80 -2.39
C LEU A 140 -14.81 -16.05 -0.90
N ASN A 141 -15.00 -14.97 -0.15
CA ASN A 141 -15.34 -15.00 1.27
C ASN A 141 -16.81 -14.61 1.44
N PHE A 142 -17.61 -15.46 2.09
CA PHE A 142 -18.99 -15.13 2.41
C PHE A 142 -19.11 -14.63 3.85
N LEU A 143 -19.37 -13.33 4.00
CA LEU A 143 -19.53 -12.63 5.29
C LEU A 143 -18.36 -12.84 6.28
N GLY A 144 -17.17 -13.21 5.79
CA GLY A 144 -15.99 -13.49 6.61
C GLY A 144 -16.01 -14.82 7.38
N LEU A 145 -17.00 -15.70 7.12
CA LEU A 145 -17.19 -16.94 7.87
C LEU A 145 -16.46 -18.14 7.26
N PHE A 146 -16.54 -18.30 5.94
CA PHE A 146 -15.90 -19.40 5.21
C PHE A 146 -15.51 -18.97 3.79
N VAL A 147 -14.49 -19.64 3.24
CA VAL A 147 -13.91 -19.39 1.91
C VAL A 147 -14.32 -20.49 0.95
N PHE A 148 -14.77 -20.14 -0.26
CA PHE A 148 -15.08 -21.10 -1.32
C PHE A 148 -14.74 -20.53 -2.70
N THR A 149 -14.69 -21.39 -3.73
CA THR A 149 -14.40 -20.96 -5.11
C THR A 149 -15.65 -20.49 -5.85
N ALA A 150 -15.49 -19.56 -6.80
CA ALA A 150 -16.60 -18.91 -7.49
C ALA A 150 -17.73 -19.84 -7.98
N PRO A 151 -17.50 -21.04 -8.56
CA PRO A 151 -18.58 -21.89 -9.08
C PRO A 151 -19.63 -22.29 -8.03
N TYR A 152 -19.28 -22.29 -6.74
CA TYR A 152 -20.19 -22.59 -5.64
C TYR A 152 -21.05 -21.40 -5.21
N LEU A 153 -20.74 -20.18 -5.67
CA LEU A 153 -21.42 -18.95 -5.27
C LEU A 153 -22.94 -18.98 -5.46
N PRO A 154 -23.51 -19.35 -6.64
CA PRO A 154 -24.96 -19.34 -6.81
C PRO A 154 -25.67 -20.29 -5.83
N TRP A 155 -25.02 -21.39 -5.46
CA TRP A 155 -25.56 -22.38 -4.52
C TRP A 155 -25.49 -21.91 -3.06
N VAL A 156 -24.40 -21.23 -2.68
CA VAL A 156 -24.27 -20.60 -1.37
C VAL A 156 -25.31 -19.49 -1.20
N LEU A 157 -25.52 -18.66 -2.23
CA LEU A 157 -26.55 -17.62 -2.23
C LEU A 157 -27.96 -18.21 -2.16
N LEU A 158 -28.25 -19.27 -2.93
CA LEU A 158 -29.55 -19.96 -2.86
C LEU A 158 -29.82 -20.55 -1.47
N GLY A 159 -28.81 -21.12 -0.81
CA GLY A 159 -28.90 -21.58 0.58
C GLY A 159 -29.13 -20.44 1.58
N PHE A 160 -28.52 -19.28 1.35
CA PHE A 160 -28.73 -18.08 2.17
C PHE A 160 -30.14 -17.48 1.97
N THR A 161 -30.63 -17.39 0.72
CA THR A 161 -32.00 -16.93 0.42
C THR A 161 -33.03 -17.85 1.07
N LEU A 162 -32.81 -19.17 1.04
CA LEU A 162 -33.69 -20.15 1.72
C LEU A 162 -33.75 -19.92 3.24
N LEU A 163 -32.60 -19.60 3.85
CA LEU A 163 -32.52 -19.31 5.29
C LEU A 163 -33.26 -18.02 5.67
N LEU A 164 -33.14 -16.97 4.86
CA LEU A 164 -33.79 -15.68 5.13
C LEU A 164 -35.30 -15.72 4.91
N ASN A 165 -35.74 -16.31 3.79
CA ASN A 165 -37.10 -16.17 3.31
C ASN A 165 -38.03 -17.33 3.73
N SER A 166 -37.50 -18.37 4.39
CA SER A 166 -38.23 -19.55 4.90
C SER A 166 -39.10 -20.30 3.87
N HIS A 167 -39.00 -19.95 2.58
CA HIS A 167 -39.66 -20.58 1.45
C HIS A 167 -38.63 -20.91 0.37
N PHE A 168 -38.95 -21.91 -0.46
CA PHE A 168 -38.03 -22.36 -1.50
C PHE A 168 -37.93 -21.31 -2.64
N PRO A 169 -36.75 -20.74 -2.93
CA PRO A 169 -36.61 -19.67 -3.92
C PRO A 169 -36.58 -20.23 -5.35
N THR A 170 -37.77 -20.50 -5.90
CA THR A 170 -37.92 -21.05 -7.27
C THR A 170 -37.41 -20.09 -8.35
N GLY A 171 -37.51 -18.78 -8.12
CA GLY A 171 -37.00 -17.76 -9.03
C GLY A 171 -35.48 -17.80 -9.23
N ASP A 172 -34.74 -17.98 -8.13
CA ASP A 172 -33.27 -18.05 -8.15
C ASP A 172 -32.80 -19.27 -8.94
N LEU A 173 -33.49 -20.41 -8.78
CA LEU A 173 -33.21 -21.65 -9.51
C LEU A 173 -33.48 -21.52 -11.01
N MET A 174 -34.54 -20.78 -11.38
CA MET A 174 -34.82 -20.42 -12.78
C MET A 174 -33.71 -19.54 -13.36
N GLY A 175 -33.20 -18.57 -12.61
CA GLY A 175 -32.05 -17.75 -13.00
C GLY A 175 -30.77 -18.57 -13.23
N ILE A 176 -30.47 -19.50 -12.32
CA ILE A 176 -29.35 -20.46 -12.47
C ILE A 176 -29.50 -21.29 -13.75
N ALA A 177 -30.71 -21.79 -14.03
CA ALA A 177 -30.98 -22.58 -15.24
C ALA A 177 -30.76 -21.76 -16.53
N VAL A 178 -31.30 -20.54 -16.59
CA VAL A 178 -31.09 -19.64 -17.75
C VAL A 178 -29.61 -19.29 -17.92
N GLY A 179 -28.92 -18.98 -16.83
CA GLY A 179 -27.48 -18.70 -16.85
C GLY A 179 -26.66 -19.90 -17.35
N HIS A 180 -27.04 -21.12 -16.96
CA HIS A 180 -26.40 -22.34 -17.43
C HIS A 180 -26.58 -22.56 -18.93
N ILE A 181 -27.81 -22.37 -19.43
CA ILE A 181 -28.10 -22.48 -20.86
C ILE A 181 -27.28 -21.47 -21.66
N TYR A 182 -27.24 -20.20 -21.21
CA TYR A 182 -26.43 -19.17 -21.87
C TYR A 182 -24.94 -19.52 -21.87
N TYR A 183 -24.38 -19.85 -20.70
CA TYR A 183 -22.97 -20.25 -20.56
C TYR A 183 -22.62 -21.46 -21.42
N PHE A 184 -23.51 -22.45 -21.50
CA PHE A 184 -23.30 -23.62 -22.34
C PHE A 184 -23.17 -23.23 -23.81
N PHE A 185 -24.11 -22.47 -24.35
CA PHE A 185 -24.11 -22.12 -25.78
C PHE A 185 -23.02 -21.11 -26.17
N GLU A 186 -22.61 -20.23 -25.27
CA GLU A 186 -21.60 -19.20 -25.55
C GLU A 186 -20.17 -19.66 -25.23
N ASP A 187 -19.94 -20.35 -24.11
CA ASP A 187 -18.60 -20.63 -23.58
C ASP A 187 -18.17 -22.10 -23.75
N VAL A 188 -19.10 -23.05 -23.80
CA VAL A 188 -18.82 -24.50 -23.87
C VAL A 188 -18.98 -25.04 -25.29
N TRP A 189 -20.15 -24.84 -25.89
CA TRP A 189 -20.53 -25.38 -27.19
C TRP A 189 -19.53 -25.03 -28.31
N PRO A 190 -19.02 -23.79 -28.43
CA PRO A 190 -18.06 -23.46 -29.48
C PRO A 190 -16.69 -24.15 -29.33
N LYS A 191 -16.37 -24.63 -28.12
CA LYS A 191 -15.12 -25.36 -27.82
C LYS A 191 -15.26 -26.86 -28.06
N GLU A 192 -16.49 -27.36 -28.15
CA GLU A 192 -16.76 -28.78 -28.38
C GLU A 192 -16.49 -29.14 -29.85
N GLN A 193 -15.76 -30.24 -30.07
CA GLN A 193 -15.29 -30.63 -31.40
C GLN A 193 -16.46 -30.93 -32.37
N ALA A 194 -17.60 -31.39 -31.83
CA ALA A 194 -18.83 -31.64 -32.59
C ALA A 194 -19.50 -30.36 -33.14
N SER A 195 -19.18 -29.18 -32.60
CA SER A 195 -19.81 -27.91 -33.01
C SER A 195 -19.14 -27.26 -34.23
N GLY A 196 -17.91 -27.65 -34.60
CA GLY A 196 -17.14 -27.00 -35.66
C GLY A 196 -16.91 -25.49 -35.43
N GLY A 197 -16.86 -25.03 -34.17
CA GLY A 197 -16.59 -23.64 -33.80
C GLY A 197 -17.75 -22.64 -33.98
N ARG A 198 -18.96 -23.10 -34.32
CA ARG A 198 -20.13 -22.20 -34.54
C ARG A 198 -20.65 -21.61 -33.23
N ARG A 199 -20.88 -20.29 -33.22
CA ARG A 199 -21.51 -19.57 -32.10
C ARG A 199 -22.95 -19.17 -32.47
N TYR A 200 -23.94 -19.69 -31.75
CA TYR A 200 -25.35 -19.42 -32.03
C TYR A 200 -25.88 -18.10 -31.43
N LEU A 201 -25.24 -17.57 -30.39
CA LEU A 201 -25.70 -16.40 -29.65
C LEU A 201 -24.97 -15.10 -30.03
N GLN A 202 -24.37 -15.03 -31.23
CA GLN A 202 -23.63 -13.85 -31.69
C GLN A 202 -24.53 -12.60 -31.72
N THR A 203 -23.96 -11.48 -31.29
CA THR A 203 -24.59 -10.17 -31.38
C THR A 203 -24.82 -9.80 -32.86
N PRO A 204 -26.03 -9.39 -33.26
CA PRO A 204 -26.30 -8.95 -34.62
C PRO A 204 -25.37 -7.82 -35.07
N SER A 205 -24.87 -7.90 -36.30
CA SER A 205 -23.86 -6.96 -36.85
C SER A 205 -24.30 -5.50 -36.90
N PHE A 206 -25.60 -5.21 -36.87
CA PHE A 206 -26.12 -3.84 -36.82
C PHE A 206 -25.96 -3.17 -35.44
N LEU A 207 -25.79 -3.95 -34.37
CA LEU A 207 -25.52 -3.47 -33.01
C LEU A 207 -24.02 -3.23 -32.78
N THR A 208 -23.16 -3.87 -33.57
CA THR A 208 -21.70 -3.74 -33.53
C THR A 208 -21.23 -2.74 -34.58
N ARG A 209 -21.21 -1.44 -34.26
CA ARG A 209 -20.51 -0.44 -35.08
C ARG A 209 -19.00 -0.70 -34.96
N GLN A 210 -18.42 -1.33 -35.97
CA GLN A 210 -16.98 -1.64 -36.08
C GLN A 210 -16.09 -0.50 -35.57
N ARG A 211 -15.45 -0.73 -34.43
CA ARG A 211 -14.15 -0.17 -34.06
C ARG A 211 -13.42 -1.20 -33.18
N GLY A 212 -12.50 -1.92 -33.80
CA GLY A 212 -11.65 -2.96 -33.22
C GLY A 212 -11.18 -3.82 -34.39
N VAL A 213 -10.02 -3.55 -34.97
CA VAL A 213 -8.73 -4.14 -34.55
C VAL A 213 -8.96 -5.57 -34.05
N ASN A 214 -8.85 -6.52 -34.98
CA ASN A 214 -8.81 -7.94 -34.70
C ASN A 214 -7.50 -8.26 -33.95
N ILE A 215 -7.52 -8.26 -32.61
CA ILE A 215 -6.36 -8.68 -31.80
C ILE A 215 -6.38 -10.21 -31.57
N SER A 216 -7.38 -10.94 -32.05
CA SER A 216 -7.50 -12.39 -31.85
C SER A 216 -6.85 -13.25 -32.95
N ALA A 217 -5.93 -12.70 -33.76
CA ALA A 217 -5.22 -13.45 -34.80
C ALA A 217 -3.69 -13.25 -34.80
N GLU A 218 -3.11 -12.59 -33.79
CA GLU A 218 -1.68 -12.23 -33.77
C GLU A 218 -1.00 -12.51 -32.42
N LEU A 219 -1.37 -13.61 -31.75
CA LEU A 219 -0.67 -14.15 -30.57
C LEU A 219 -0.40 -15.67 -30.69
N GLN A 220 -0.35 -16.18 -31.91
CA GLN A 220 0.22 -17.50 -32.23
C GLN A 220 1.20 -17.27 -33.36
N ASP A 221 2.39 -16.78 -33.03
CA ASP A 221 3.65 -16.93 -33.76
C ASP A 221 4.72 -16.08 -33.04
N GLU A 222 5.29 -16.63 -31.97
CA GLU A 222 6.72 -16.46 -31.71
C GLU A 222 7.24 -17.82 -31.22
N ASP A 223 7.94 -18.48 -32.14
CA ASP A 223 8.75 -19.66 -31.92
C ASP A 223 9.86 -19.35 -30.90
N LEU A 224 9.94 -20.16 -29.83
CA LEU A 224 11.13 -20.22 -28.98
C LEU A 224 12.09 -21.27 -29.57
N PRO A 225 13.40 -20.95 -29.72
CA PRO A 225 14.35 -21.88 -30.31
C PRO A 225 14.67 -23.03 -29.36
N GLU A 226 14.60 -24.23 -29.92
CA GLU A 226 15.07 -25.48 -29.37
C GLU A 226 16.60 -25.44 -29.22
N GLN A 227 17.10 -25.44 -27.97
CA GLN A 227 18.46 -25.87 -27.67
C GLN A 227 18.46 -26.92 -26.57
N ALA A 228 18.89 -28.10 -27.00
CA ALA A 228 19.21 -29.29 -26.25
C ALA A 228 20.01 -28.99 -24.97
N ASN A 229 19.68 -29.71 -23.88
CA ASN A 229 20.66 -30.13 -22.89
C ASN A 229 20.16 -31.39 -22.16
N THR A 230 20.76 -32.51 -22.54
CA THR A 230 21.32 -33.57 -21.71
C THR A 230 20.83 -33.62 -20.26
N GLU A 231 20.00 -34.62 -19.97
CA GLU A 231 19.78 -35.11 -18.61
C GLU A 231 21.08 -35.74 -18.09
N GLN A 232 21.64 -35.14 -17.03
CA GLN A 232 22.57 -35.83 -16.15
C GLN A 232 22.08 -35.66 -14.72
N SER A 233 21.65 -36.78 -14.16
CA SER A 233 21.16 -36.92 -12.80
C SER A 233 22.29 -36.69 -11.80
N GLU A 234 22.13 -35.73 -10.89
CA GLU A 234 22.82 -35.77 -9.61
C GLU A 234 21.85 -35.49 -8.45
N HIS A 235 21.85 -36.51 -7.61
CA HIS A 235 21.15 -36.75 -6.37
C HIS A 235 21.85 -35.99 -5.23
N TYR A 236 21.10 -35.29 -4.38
CA TYR A 236 21.56 -34.92 -3.04
C TYR A 236 20.49 -35.27 -1.99
N PRO A 237 20.87 -35.86 -0.85
CA PRO A 237 19.94 -36.46 0.10
C PRO A 237 19.40 -35.43 1.10
N GLU A 238 18.14 -35.62 1.50
CA GLU A 238 17.59 -35.09 2.74
C GLU A 238 18.31 -35.73 3.92
N ASN A 239 18.66 -34.91 4.92
CA ASN A 239 18.99 -35.42 6.24
C ASN A 239 18.22 -34.65 7.32
N GLU A 240 17.73 -35.47 8.24
CA GLU A 240 16.76 -35.24 9.29
C GLU A 240 17.25 -34.41 10.49
N GLN A 241 16.23 -33.91 11.21
CA GLN A 241 16.12 -33.77 12.67
C GLN A 241 16.90 -32.67 13.41
N SER A 242 16.13 -31.78 14.05
CA SER A 242 16.17 -31.67 15.52
C SER A 242 14.86 -31.06 16.04
N GLU A 243 14.04 -31.91 16.67
CA GLU A 243 13.02 -31.49 17.63
C GLU A 243 13.69 -30.91 18.87
N THR A 244 13.12 -29.87 19.47
CA THR A 244 13.16 -29.69 20.93
C THR A 244 11.80 -29.21 21.43
N THR A 245 11.26 -30.04 22.31
CA THR A 245 10.06 -29.86 23.12
C THR A 245 10.39 -29.13 24.43
N ALA A 246 9.33 -28.64 25.08
CA ALA A 246 9.15 -28.25 26.49
C ALA A 246 8.85 -26.76 26.67
N SER A 247 7.97 -26.31 27.56
CA SER A 247 6.97 -26.94 28.44
C SER A 247 6.20 -25.78 29.08
N ALA A 248 4.90 -25.98 29.28
CA ALA A 248 4.10 -25.17 30.18
C ALA A 248 4.59 -25.32 31.63
N THR A 249 4.57 -24.25 32.42
CA THR A 249 4.64 -24.32 33.88
C THR A 249 3.68 -23.31 34.49
N THR A 250 2.86 -23.82 35.39
CA THR A 250 1.80 -23.19 36.16
C THR A 250 2.29 -22.81 37.57
N LEU A 251 1.47 -21.97 38.24
CA LEU A 251 1.29 -21.72 39.70
C LEU A 251 2.06 -20.56 40.36
N PRO A 252 1.60 -20.02 41.53
CA PRO A 252 0.29 -20.17 42.20
C PRO A 252 -0.37 -18.86 42.69
N SER A 253 -1.61 -19.04 43.15
CA SER A 253 -2.48 -18.17 43.94
C SER A 253 -1.88 -17.64 45.25
N ALA A 254 -2.33 -16.46 45.70
CA ALA A 254 -2.29 -16.06 47.10
C ALA A 254 -3.55 -15.26 47.48
N SER A 255 -4.17 -15.72 48.57
CA SER A 255 -5.30 -15.15 49.28
C SER A 255 -4.87 -14.07 50.27
N GLY A 256 -5.77 -13.12 50.57
CA GLY A 256 -5.59 -12.15 51.65
C GLY A 256 -6.84 -11.28 51.90
N SER A 257 -7.66 -11.67 52.85
CA SER A 257 -8.53 -10.79 53.69
C SER A 257 -7.76 -10.47 54.99
N PRO A 258 -8.20 -9.64 56.00
CA PRO A 258 -9.58 -9.26 56.37
C PRO A 258 -9.80 -7.84 56.99
N SER A 259 -11.07 -7.47 57.27
CA SER A 259 -11.59 -6.68 58.43
C SER A 259 -13.10 -6.35 58.20
N SER A 260 -14.06 -6.90 58.97
CA SER A 260 -14.69 -6.41 60.22
C SER A 260 -15.33 -5.00 60.10
N ALA A 261 -16.52 -4.63 60.61
CA ALA A 261 -17.50 -5.14 61.58
C ALA A 261 -18.89 -4.49 61.29
N GLY A 262 -20.04 -5.13 61.59
CA GLY A 262 -20.90 -4.83 62.77
C GLY A 262 -22.14 -4.01 62.38
N GLY A 263 -23.38 -4.52 62.36
CA GLY A 263 -24.33 -4.63 63.49
C GLY A 263 -25.63 -3.90 63.08
N ALA A 264 -26.75 -4.59 62.84
CA ALA A 264 -27.86 -4.85 63.78
C ALA A 264 -28.42 -3.57 64.46
N ASP A 265 -29.62 -3.12 64.13
CA ASP A 265 -30.86 -3.57 64.77
C ASP A 265 -32.09 -2.71 64.41
N SER A 266 -33.21 -3.40 64.35
CA SER A 266 -34.58 -2.91 64.20
C SER A 266 -35.14 -2.36 65.52
N GLY A 267 -35.93 -1.28 65.45
CA GLY A 267 -36.72 -0.74 66.56
C GLY A 267 -38.19 -0.53 66.16
N THR A 268 -39.03 -1.40 66.72
CA THR A 268 -40.48 -1.56 66.57
C THR A 268 -41.29 -0.56 67.41
N SER A 269 -42.51 -0.20 66.96
CA SER A 269 -43.77 -0.04 67.73
C SER A 269 -44.83 0.59 66.82
N ALA A 270 -45.88 -0.12 66.35
CA ALA A 270 -47.14 -0.47 67.04
C ALA A 270 -47.84 0.78 67.64
N THR A 271 -49.12 1.10 67.38
CA THR A 271 -50.31 0.33 67.77
C THR A 271 -51.60 1.05 67.28
N THR A 272 -52.63 0.28 66.85
CA THR A 272 -54.12 0.53 66.91
C THR A 272 -54.73 1.75 66.18
N THR A 273 -55.93 1.78 65.57
CA THR A 273 -57.18 0.96 65.62
C THR A 273 -58.14 1.38 64.48
N ALA A 274 -58.94 0.42 64.02
CA ALA A 274 -60.24 0.42 63.30
C ALA A 274 -61.01 1.74 63.00
N LEU A 275 -61.61 1.86 61.79
CA LEU A 275 -63.06 1.63 61.51
C LEU A 275 -63.41 1.91 60.01
N GLU A 276 -64.61 1.48 59.61
CA GLU A 276 -65.22 1.29 58.29
C GLU A 276 -65.43 2.49 57.33
N SER A 277 -65.68 2.12 56.06
CA SER A 277 -66.79 2.58 55.17
C SER A 277 -66.45 3.35 53.87
N GLY A 278 -66.87 2.74 52.74
CA GLY A 278 -67.55 3.39 51.60
C GLY A 278 -66.76 4.31 50.63
N PRO A 279 -66.94 4.17 49.29
CA PRO A 279 -66.17 4.91 48.30
C PRO A 279 -66.78 6.30 48.04
N ARG A 280 -65.93 7.32 47.85
CA ARG A 280 -66.35 8.64 47.34
C ARG A 280 -65.58 9.00 46.09
N VAL A 281 -66.35 9.06 45.00
CA VAL A 281 -66.00 9.65 43.71
C VAL A 281 -65.61 11.11 43.91
N GLU A 282 -64.42 11.49 43.44
CA GLU A 282 -64.06 12.88 43.22
C GLU A 282 -63.43 13.04 41.83
N THR A 283 -64.23 13.57 40.92
CA THR A 283 -63.82 14.12 39.63
C THR A 283 -63.04 15.41 39.88
N ARG A 284 -61.74 15.43 39.57
CA ARG A 284 -60.94 16.66 39.56
C ARG A 284 -60.38 16.91 38.17
N ASN A 285 -61.11 17.73 37.40
CA ASN A 285 -60.60 18.43 36.23
C ASN A 285 -59.47 19.39 36.64
N ARG A 286 -58.35 19.35 35.91
CA ARG A 286 -57.34 20.42 35.79
C ARG A 286 -56.68 20.37 34.39
N PRO A 287 -56.14 21.49 33.90
CA PRO A 287 -56.60 22.09 32.64
C PRO A 287 -55.67 21.89 31.45
N ASN A 288 -56.21 22.24 30.28
CA ASN A 288 -55.61 22.26 28.94
C ASN A 288 -54.11 22.56 28.88
N ALA A 289 -53.36 21.61 28.31
CA ALA A 289 -52.01 21.79 27.84
C ALA A 289 -51.95 22.88 26.74
N SER A 290 -50.93 23.72 26.81
CA SER A 290 -50.71 24.84 25.91
C SER A 290 -50.47 24.41 24.46
N ALA A 291 -50.91 25.21 23.49
CA ALA A 291 -50.84 24.94 22.04
C ALA A 291 -49.43 24.67 21.50
N HIS A 292 -48.37 25.03 22.24
CA HIS A 292 -46.99 24.76 21.86
C HIS A 292 -46.60 23.27 21.99
N ASP A 293 -47.18 22.54 22.94
CA ASP A 293 -46.95 21.10 23.13
C ASP A 293 -47.66 20.25 22.08
N GLN A 294 -48.79 20.72 21.56
CA GLN A 294 -49.55 20.00 20.52
C GLN A 294 -48.81 20.01 19.17
N MET A 295 -48.08 21.07 18.83
CA MET A 295 -47.37 21.20 17.54
C MET A 295 -46.06 20.39 17.48
N ALA A 296 -45.39 20.19 18.62
CA ALA A 296 -44.22 19.32 18.72
C ALA A 296 -44.61 17.83 18.61
N GLN A 297 -45.74 17.44 19.20
CA GLN A 297 -46.26 16.08 19.10
C GLN A 297 -46.76 15.72 17.70
N THR A 298 -47.24 16.69 16.89
CA THR A 298 -47.71 16.44 15.51
C THR A 298 -46.59 16.19 14.50
N LYS A 299 -45.39 16.77 14.70
CA LYS A 299 -44.22 16.46 13.85
C LYS A 299 -43.57 15.13 14.23
N LEU A 300 -43.47 14.82 15.53
CA LEU A 300 -42.94 13.55 16.04
C LEU A 300 -43.85 12.35 15.71
N SER A 301 -45.17 12.53 15.62
CA SER A 301 -46.11 11.47 15.22
C SER A 301 -46.02 11.09 13.73
N ARG A 302 -45.55 11.99 12.86
CA ARG A 302 -45.23 11.64 11.46
C ARG A 302 -43.96 10.79 11.33
N PHE A 303 -43.01 10.94 12.24
CA PHE A 303 -41.81 10.08 12.29
C PHE A 303 -42.05 8.72 12.93
N LYS A 304 -43.14 8.54 13.67
CA LYS A 304 -43.59 7.21 14.14
C LYS A 304 -43.91 6.25 13.00
N GLN A 305 -44.24 6.76 11.80
CA GLN A 305 -44.43 5.93 10.59
C GLN A 305 -43.10 5.48 9.95
N PHE A 306 -41.96 6.05 10.39
CA PHE A 306 -40.62 5.63 10.00
C PHE A 306 -39.94 4.75 11.06
N ASP A 307 -40.65 4.41 12.15
CA ASP A 307 -40.17 3.46 13.16
C ASP A 307 -40.33 2.03 12.60
N ALA A 308 -39.28 1.53 11.96
CA ALA A 308 -39.24 0.20 11.35
C ALA A 308 -39.37 -0.94 12.38
N TYR A 309 -39.25 -0.65 13.68
CA TYR A 309 -39.30 -1.62 14.75
C TYR A 309 -40.45 -1.33 15.71
N ALA A 310 -41.55 -2.09 15.59
CA ALA A 310 -42.62 -2.03 16.57
C ALA A 310 -42.06 -2.37 17.97
N LYS A 311 -42.00 -1.37 18.86
CA LYS A 311 -41.59 -1.59 20.26
C LYS A 311 -42.61 -2.53 20.91
N THR A 312 -42.14 -3.70 21.34
CA THR A 312 -42.98 -4.67 22.05
C THR A 312 -43.46 -4.06 23.38
N LEU A 313 -44.73 -4.28 23.72
CA LEU A 313 -45.29 -3.84 25.00
C LEU A 313 -44.49 -4.48 26.14
N ASP A 314 -44.18 -3.68 27.17
CA ASP A 314 -43.34 -4.10 28.30
C ASP A 314 -43.89 -5.36 29.02
N ASP A 315 -45.20 -5.60 28.93
CA ASP A 315 -45.88 -6.78 29.49
C ASP A 315 -45.45 -8.12 28.86
N PHE A 316 -44.88 -8.11 27.65
CA PHE A 316 -44.33 -9.31 26.98
C PHE A 316 -42.81 -9.43 27.12
N ARG A 317 -42.15 -8.51 27.84
CA ARG A 317 -40.69 -8.49 27.99
C ARG A 317 -40.26 -9.19 29.29
N VAL A 318 -39.77 -10.42 29.17
CA VAL A 318 -39.21 -11.15 30.32
C VAL A 318 -37.83 -10.58 30.66
N LYS A 319 -37.68 -10.00 31.85
CA LYS A 319 -36.38 -9.49 32.35
C LYS A 319 -35.59 -10.63 32.99
N THR A 320 -34.38 -10.88 32.52
CA THR A 320 -33.46 -11.92 33.02
C THR A 320 -32.26 -11.27 33.71
N SER A 321 -31.74 -11.88 34.77
CA SER A 321 -30.52 -11.42 35.46
C SER A 321 -29.26 -11.62 34.59
N THR A 322 -29.24 -12.71 33.81
CA THR A 322 -28.22 -13.00 32.80
C THR A 322 -28.20 -11.95 31.69
N GLY A 323 -29.37 -11.53 31.20
CA GLY A 323 -29.50 -10.47 30.21
C GLY A 323 -29.01 -9.11 30.72
N ALA A 324 -29.19 -8.81 32.02
CA ALA A 324 -28.62 -7.61 32.64
C ALA A 324 -27.09 -7.66 32.69
N ALA A 325 -26.50 -8.80 33.04
CA ALA A 325 -25.04 -8.99 33.02
C ALA A 325 -24.45 -8.87 31.61
N VAL A 326 -25.10 -9.48 30.61
CA VAL A 326 -24.69 -9.37 29.20
C VAL A 326 -24.77 -7.91 28.74
N THR A 327 -25.85 -7.20 29.06
CA THR A 327 -26.02 -5.78 28.69
C THR A 327 -24.92 -4.90 29.31
N MET A 328 -24.58 -5.12 30.58
CA MET A 328 -23.52 -4.38 31.27
C MET A 328 -22.15 -4.66 30.65
N ALA A 329 -21.84 -5.93 30.36
CA ALA A 329 -20.61 -6.31 29.66
C ALA A 329 -20.54 -5.69 28.26
N SER A 330 -21.64 -5.73 27.49
CA SER A 330 -21.73 -5.10 26.18
C SER A 330 -21.51 -3.59 26.23
N ALA A 331 -22.08 -2.89 27.23
CA ALA A 331 -21.87 -1.46 27.40
C ALA A 331 -20.39 -1.10 27.66
N VAL A 332 -19.69 -1.91 28.48
CA VAL A 332 -18.25 -1.73 28.73
C VAL A 332 -17.44 -1.96 27.45
N ILE A 333 -17.74 -3.01 26.69
CA ILE A 333 -17.03 -3.30 25.42
C ILE A 333 -17.29 -2.20 24.38
N ILE A 334 -18.53 -1.72 24.23
CA ILE A 334 -18.87 -0.60 23.35
C ILE A 334 -18.04 0.63 23.71
N LEU A 335 -17.93 0.94 25.01
CA LEU A 335 -17.20 2.11 25.50
C LEU A 335 -15.70 1.99 25.20
N ILE A 336 -15.08 0.82 25.42
CA ILE A 336 -13.68 0.57 25.07
C ILE A 336 -13.44 0.74 23.57
N LEU A 337 -14.25 0.09 22.72
CA LEU A 337 -14.09 0.15 21.27
C LEU A 337 -14.39 1.55 20.72
N PHE A 338 -15.33 2.29 21.31
CA PHE A 338 -15.59 3.68 20.96
C PHE A 338 -14.37 4.56 21.19
N PHE A 339 -13.73 4.45 22.36
CA PHE A 339 -12.49 5.19 22.61
C PHE A 339 -11.37 4.74 21.66
N GLY A 340 -11.27 3.45 21.35
CA GLY A 340 -10.35 2.94 20.34
C GLY A 340 -10.56 3.57 18.96
N GLU A 341 -11.81 3.63 18.49
CA GLU A 341 -12.16 4.25 17.20
C GLU A 341 -11.93 5.76 17.23
N LEU A 342 -12.13 6.42 18.38
CA LEU A 342 -11.84 7.84 18.56
C LEU A 342 -10.33 8.15 18.51
N PHE A 343 -9.51 7.32 19.17
CA PHE A 343 -8.05 7.45 19.08
C PHE A 343 -7.57 7.19 17.65
N ASN A 344 -8.11 6.18 16.98
CA ASN A 344 -7.78 5.86 15.59
C ASN A 344 -8.18 6.98 14.62
N TYR A 345 -9.36 7.59 14.82
CA TYR A 345 -9.81 8.75 14.06
C TYR A 345 -8.88 9.97 14.22
N ARG A 346 -8.31 10.15 15.42
CA ARG A 346 -7.36 11.24 15.70
C ARG A 346 -5.93 10.94 15.27
N ALA A 347 -5.59 9.68 15.02
CA ALA A 347 -4.27 9.29 14.54
C ALA A 347 -4.07 9.73 13.09
N ILE A 348 -2.85 10.16 12.77
CA ILE A 348 -2.43 10.44 11.40
C ILE A 348 -1.87 9.13 10.83
N HIS A 349 -2.39 8.70 9.69
CA HIS A 349 -1.93 7.49 9.01
C HIS A 349 -1.16 7.90 7.76
N VAL A 350 -0.04 7.20 7.50
CA VAL A 350 0.74 7.39 6.28
C VAL A 350 0.40 6.27 5.32
N GLU A 351 -0.14 6.62 4.15
CA GLU A 351 -0.41 5.66 3.07
C GLU A 351 0.74 5.69 2.06
N SER A 352 1.35 4.52 1.84
CA SER A 352 2.43 4.33 0.88
C SER A 352 1.87 3.81 -0.44
N SER A 353 2.15 4.51 -1.55
CA SER A 353 1.79 4.07 -2.90
C SER A 353 3.01 4.11 -3.83
N LEU A 354 3.01 3.27 -4.87
CA LEU A 354 4.08 3.17 -5.85
C LEU A 354 3.57 3.66 -7.21
N VAL A 355 4.27 4.62 -7.79
CA VAL A 355 3.95 5.23 -9.09
C VAL A 355 5.20 5.21 -9.97
N VAL A 356 5.04 5.29 -11.29
CA VAL A 356 6.16 5.41 -12.22
C VAL A 356 6.73 6.82 -12.16
N ASP A 357 8.04 6.94 -11.96
CA ASP A 357 8.73 8.22 -11.99
C ASP A 357 8.82 8.75 -13.43
N SER A 358 8.13 9.86 -13.70
CA SER A 358 8.09 10.51 -15.02
C SER A 358 9.02 11.72 -15.12
N GLY A 359 9.79 12.03 -14.06
CA GLY A 359 10.72 13.15 -14.02
C GLY A 359 11.89 12.94 -14.98
N ARG A 360 11.90 13.65 -16.11
CA ARG A 360 13.02 13.64 -17.06
C ARG A 360 13.95 14.83 -16.80
N LYS A 361 15.26 14.59 -16.80
CA LYS A 361 16.32 15.62 -16.65
C LYS A 361 16.26 16.41 -15.33
N GLU A 362 15.75 15.79 -14.26
CA GLU A 362 15.83 16.36 -12.93
C GLU A 362 17.28 16.27 -12.41
N LYS A 363 17.66 17.23 -11.57
CA LYS A 363 18.91 17.17 -10.80
C LYS A 363 18.62 16.69 -9.38
N MET A 364 19.60 16.06 -8.75
CA MET A 364 19.52 15.51 -7.41
C MET A 364 20.78 15.87 -6.64
N ASP A 365 20.61 16.27 -5.38
CA ASP A 365 21.74 16.52 -4.49
C ASP A 365 22.20 15.21 -3.85
N ILE A 366 23.52 14.97 -3.79
CA ILE A 366 24.16 13.95 -2.98
C ILE A 366 24.82 14.69 -1.82
N ASP A 367 24.41 14.39 -0.60
CA ASP A 367 24.97 14.93 0.63
C ASP A 367 25.71 13.82 1.37
N PHE A 368 27.00 14.02 1.61
CA PHE A 368 27.89 13.01 2.19
C PHE A 368 28.85 13.59 3.22
N ASP A 369 29.20 12.76 4.18
CA ASP A 369 30.20 13.01 5.21
C ASP A 369 30.98 11.71 5.48
N ILE A 370 32.24 11.69 5.03
CA ILE A 370 33.09 10.49 5.04
C ILE A 370 34.43 10.84 5.67
N SER A 371 34.87 10.05 6.65
CA SER A 371 36.15 10.21 7.33
C SER A 371 37.13 9.07 6.99
N PHE A 372 38.34 9.45 6.63
CA PHE A 372 39.48 8.58 6.30
C PHE A 372 40.56 8.78 7.35
N ARG A 373 40.86 7.79 8.19
CA ARG A 373 41.76 8.00 9.34
C ARG A 373 43.25 7.93 9.00
N LYS A 374 43.58 7.23 7.91
CA LYS A 374 44.96 6.91 7.51
C LYS A 374 45.33 7.50 6.15
N ILE A 375 44.53 8.46 5.66
CA ILE A 375 44.77 9.13 4.39
C ILE A 375 44.69 10.65 4.57
N PRO A 376 45.72 11.39 4.16
CA PRO A 376 45.72 12.84 4.26
C PRO A 376 44.89 13.53 3.18
N CYS A 377 44.42 14.74 3.48
CA CYS A 377 43.48 15.48 2.62
C CYS A 377 44.06 15.92 1.26
N TYR A 378 45.37 16.13 1.17
CA TYR A 378 46.01 16.66 -0.05
C TYR A 378 46.07 15.62 -1.19
N ILE A 379 46.06 14.31 -0.87
CA ILE A 379 46.05 13.26 -1.91
C ILE A 379 44.65 12.82 -2.33
N LEU A 380 43.64 13.02 -1.49
CA LEU A 380 42.29 12.59 -1.79
C LEU A 380 41.62 13.52 -2.79
N THR A 381 41.01 12.98 -3.83
CA THR A 381 40.15 13.72 -4.76
C THR A 381 38.77 13.07 -4.78
N LEU A 382 37.75 13.90 -5.00
CA LEU A 382 36.39 13.42 -5.24
C LEU A 382 36.06 13.68 -6.69
N ASP A 383 35.73 12.61 -7.39
CA ASP A 383 35.28 12.63 -8.77
C ASP A 383 33.82 12.23 -8.85
N VAL A 384 33.10 12.85 -9.78
CA VAL A 384 31.71 12.50 -10.10
C VAL A 384 31.58 12.34 -11.61
N MET A 385 31.03 11.20 -12.02
CA MET A 385 30.79 10.85 -13.41
C MET A 385 29.38 10.31 -13.57
N ASP A 386 28.69 10.71 -14.63
CA ASP A 386 27.43 10.09 -15.04
C ASP A 386 27.61 9.18 -16.28
N VAL A 387 26.57 8.42 -16.63
CA VAL A 387 26.58 7.57 -17.84
C VAL A 387 26.74 8.34 -19.15
N ALA A 388 26.54 9.67 -19.16
CA ALA A 388 26.81 10.49 -20.33
C ALA A 388 28.30 10.87 -20.45
N GLY A 389 29.12 10.51 -19.46
CA GLY A 389 30.52 10.89 -19.37
C GLY A 389 30.71 12.37 -19.04
N GLU A 390 29.67 13.04 -18.52
CA GLU A 390 29.76 14.43 -18.07
C GLU A 390 30.50 14.46 -16.73
N HIS A 391 31.72 15.00 -16.74
CA HIS A 391 32.45 15.35 -15.53
C HIS A 391 31.98 16.71 -15.06
N GLN A 392 31.43 16.80 -13.84
CA GLN A 392 31.11 18.10 -13.27
C GLN A 392 32.39 18.74 -12.72
N ALA A 393 32.91 19.73 -13.43
CA ALA A 393 34.04 20.55 -12.98
C ALA A 393 33.65 21.51 -11.83
N ASP A 394 32.36 21.78 -11.63
CA ASP A 394 31.81 22.70 -10.62
C ASP A 394 31.60 22.06 -9.22
N VAL A 395 32.09 20.85 -9.00
CA VAL A 395 31.95 20.10 -7.73
C VAL A 395 32.70 20.79 -6.57
N ALA A 396 33.63 21.70 -6.87
CA ALA A 396 34.55 22.28 -5.90
C ALA A 396 33.96 23.24 -4.86
N HIS A 397 32.86 23.93 -5.17
CA HIS A 397 32.39 25.04 -4.34
C HIS A 397 31.65 24.61 -3.05
N SER A 398 31.21 23.35 -2.96
CA SER A 398 30.33 22.85 -1.88
C SER A 398 30.90 21.68 -1.09
N ILE A 399 32.20 21.41 -1.22
CA ILE A 399 32.88 20.34 -0.50
C ILE A 399 34.02 20.92 0.32
N TYR A 400 34.15 20.40 1.53
CA TYR A 400 35.10 20.81 2.53
C TYR A 400 35.90 19.60 2.98
N LYS A 401 37.22 19.77 3.01
CA LYS A 401 38.14 18.80 3.60
C LYS A 401 38.61 19.34 4.96
N THR A 402 38.61 18.48 5.97
CA THR A 402 39.10 18.81 7.31
C THR A 402 40.14 17.79 7.70
N GLN A 403 41.33 18.24 8.07
CA GLN A 403 42.39 17.35 8.54
C GLN A 403 42.03 16.73 9.89
N LEU A 404 42.31 15.45 10.02
CA LEU A 404 42.09 14.68 11.25
C LEU A 404 43.43 14.30 11.86
N ALA A 405 43.54 14.44 13.18
CA ALA A 405 44.63 13.86 13.94
C ALA A 405 44.54 12.31 13.92
N PRO A 406 45.61 11.59 14.28
CA PRO A 406 45.62 10.12 14.31
C PRO A 406 44.54 9.50 15.22
N ASP A 407 44.07 10.24 16.22
CA ASP A 407 42.98 9.84 17.13
C ASP A 407 41.57 10.08 16.55
N GLY A 408 41.47 10.69 15.36
CA GLY A 408 40.22 11.05 14.70
C GLY A 408 39.67 12.41 15.09
N THR A 409 40.39 13.22 15.87
CA THR A 409 39.95 14.58 16.24
C THR A 409 40.19 15.58 15.12
N GLU A 410 39.26 16.52 14.92
CA GLU A 410 39.40 17.58 13.92
C GLU A 410 40.44 18.61 14.35
N LEU A 411 41.42 18.87 13.48
CA LEU A 411 42.44 19.89 13.69
C LEU A 411 41.85 21.27 13.38
N LYS A 412 41.67 22.09 14.42
CA LYS A 412 40.97 23.40 14.37
C LYS A 412 41.68 24.53 13.60
N HIS A 413 42.91 24.30 13.13
CA HIS A 413 43.81 25.38 12.72
C HIS A 413 43.82 25.74 11.24
N GLU A 414 43.06 25.07 10.37
CA GLU A 414 43.09 25.37 8.93
C GLU A 414 41.68 25.59 8.36
N LYS A 415 41.56 26.62 7.50
CA LYS A 415 40.32 26.97 6.80
C LYS A 415 39.87 25.75 6.01
N THR A 416 38.58 25.47 6.01
CA THR A 416 37.97 24.53 5.07
C THR A 416 38.24 25.02 3.64
N GLU A 417 39.24 24.44 2.99
CA GLU A 417 39.62 24.74 1.62
C GLU A 417 38.60 24.12 0.64
N HIS A 418 38.17 24.90 -0.35
CA HIS A 418 37.38 24.42 -1.49
C HIS A 418 38.22 23.43 -2.32
N LEU A 419 37.63 22.46 -3.05
CA LEU A 419 38.45 21.58 -3.91
C LEU A 419 39.17 22.40 -4.96
N GLY A 420 40.48 22.47 -4.80
CA GLY A 420 41.34 23.30 -5.63
C GLY A 420 42.55 23.67 -4.80
N ASP A 421 43.24 22.63 -4.32
CA ASP A 421 44.64 22.59 -3.94
C ASP A 421 45.27 23.97 -3.78
N THR A 422 45.14 24.55 -2.60
CA THR A 422 46.15 25.50 -2.17
C THR A 422 47.29 24.66 -1.63
N GLY A 423 48.16 24.26 -2.56
CA GLY A 423 49.56 24.12 -2.23
C GLY A 423 50.04 25.31 -1.39
N PRO A 424 51.18 25.19 -0.71
CA PRO A 424 51.68 26.19 0.23
C PRO A 424 51.41 27.63 -0.23
N ASP A 425 50.91 28.49 0.68
CA ASP A 425 50.81 29.93 0.45
C ASP A 425 52.08 30.40 -0.27
N PRO A 426 51.98 31.00 -1.47
CA PRO A 426 53.14 31.30 -2.27
C PRO A 426 54.04 32.22 -1.45
N LYS A 427 55.23 31.72 -1.06
CA LYS A 427 56.25 32.57 -0.46
C LYS A 427 56.52 33.69 -1.44
N VAL A 428 56.26 34.93 -1.02
CA VAL A 428 56.29 36.13 -1.88
C VAL A 428 57.60 36.16 -2.68
N VAL A 429 57.46 36.02 -4.00
CA VAL A 429 58.57 36.14 -4.94
C VAL A 429 58.61 37.56 -5.49
N GLY A 430 59.80 38.10 -5.77
CA GLY A 430 59.96 39.47 -6.26
C GLY A 430 59.22 39.73 -7.58
N GLU A 431 58.83 40.98 -7.84
CA GLU A 431 57.97 41.40 -8.97
C GLU A 431 58.44 40.98 -10.39
N ASN A 432 59.69 40.51 -10.55
CA ASN A 432 60.28 40.07 -11.81
C ASN A 432 60.54 38.55 -11.92
N TYR A 433 59.96 37.73 -11.06
CA TYR A 433 60.11 36.28 -11.13
C TYR A 433 59.17 35.65 -12.17
N CYS A 434 59.73 34.81 -13.03
CA CYS A 434 59.00 33.98 -13.99
C CYS A 434 59.57 32.57 -13.92
N GLY A 435 58.87 31.65 -13.26
CA GLY A 435 59.33 30.27 -13.13
C GLY A 435 59.13 29.44 -14.40
N GLU A 436 60.01 28.45 -14.61
CA GLU A 436 59.92 27.53 -15.74
C GLU A 436 58.82 26.48 -15.54
N CYS A 437 58.14 26.09 -16.62
CA CYS A 437 57.13 25.02 -16.64
C CYS A 437 57.71 23.66 -17.07
N TYR A 438 59.04 23.50 -17.11
CA TYR A 438 59.74 22.24 -17.39
C TYR A 438 59.29 21.52 -18.68
N GLY A 439 59.00 22.29 -19.73
CA GLY A 439 58.58 21.77 -21.04
C GLY A 439 57.08 21.50 -21.19
N ALA A 440 56.29 21.65 -20.10
CA ALA A 440 54.84 21.55 -20.15
C ALA A 440 54.20 22.80 -20.77
N GLN A 441 52.95 22.66 -21.21
CA GLN A 441 52.17 23.74 -21.81
C GLN A 441 51.99 24.90 -20.83
N LYS A 442 52.50 26.07 -21.20
CA LYS A 442 52.50 27.26 -20.35
C LYS A 442 51.06 27.80 -20.13
N PRO A 443 50.72 28.28 -18.93
CA PRO A 443 49.47 28.97 -18.67
C PRO A 443 49.39 30.33 -19.41
N GLU A 444 48.21 30.95 -19.44
CA GLU A 444 48.01 32.26 -20.09
C GLU A 444 48.93 33.37 -19.53
N SER A 445 49.35 33.26 -18.26
CA SER A 445 50.32 34.14 -17.61
C SER A 445 51.76 33.96 -18.11
N GLY A 446 52.04 32.92 -18.90
CA GLY A 446 53.33 32.64 -19.53
C GLY A 446 54.43 32.09 -18.62
N CYS A 447 54.20 32.06 -17.30
CA CYS A 447 55.16 31.67 -16.27
C CYS A 447 54.50 30.70 -15.28
N CYS A 448 55.25 29.70 -14.82
CA CYS A 448 54.82 28.81 -13.73
C CYS A 448 55.49 29.25 -12.44
N ASN A 449 54.80 30.09 -11.66
CA ASN A 449 55.43 30.76 -10.52
C ASN A 449 55.37 29.93 -9.25
N THR A 450 54.32 29.13 -9.09
CA THR A 450 54.09 28.26 -7.93
C THR A 450 54.28 26.79 -8.28
N CYS A 451 54.47 25.93 -7.27
CA CYS A 451 54.45 24.48 -7.49
C CYS A 451 53.13 24.03 -8.13
N GLU A 452 52.04 24.71 -7.76
CA GLU A 452 50.71 24.47 -8.29
C GLU A 452 50.58 24.84 -9.78
N ASP A 453 51.20 25.94 -10.22
CA ASP A 453 51.21 26.32 -11.65
C ASP A 453 51.94 25.27 -12.50
N VAL A 454 53.05 24.73 -11.99
CA VAL A 454 53.79 23.65 -12.68
C VAL A 454 52.93 22.40 -12.76
N ARG A 455 52.26 22.01 -11.67
CA ARG A 455 51.34 20.86 -11.65
C ARG A 455 50.19 21.02 -12.65
N LYS A 456 49.55 22.20 -12.69
CA LYS A 456 48.50 22.51 -13.67
C LYS A 456 49.00 22.47 -15.11
N ALA A 457 50.22 22.93 -15.38
CA ALA A 457 50.82 22.86 -16.70
C ALA A 457 51.07 21.41 -17.14
N TYR A 458 51.54 20.55 -16.23
CA TYR A 458 51.73 19.11 -16.46
C TYR A 458 50.40 18.42 -16.74
N GLU A 459 49.38 18.74 -15.94
CA GLU A 459 48.02 18.23 -16.09
C GLU A 459 47.42 18.60 -17.45
N ALA A 460 47.51 19.88 -17.84
CA ALA A 460 47.10 20.36 -19.16
C ALA A 460 47.85 19.68 -20.32
N SER A 461 49.08 19.23 -20.06
CA SER A 461 49.91 18.48 -21.02
C SER A 461 49.67 16.97 -20.97
N GLY A 462 48.85 16.48 -20.02
CA GLY A 462 48.60 15.06 -19.78
C GLY A 462 49.85 14.30 -19.31
N TRP A 463 50.76 14.97 -18.60
CA TRP A 463 51.99 14.42 -18.05
C TRP A 463 51.83 14.14 -16.55
N SER A 464 52.45 13.05 -16.07
CA SER A 464 52.48 12.72 -14.65
C SER A 464 53.51 13.55 -13.88
N PHE A 465 53.17 13.87 -12.64
CA PHE A 465 53.94 14.71 -11.73
C PHE A 465 54.71 13.83 -10.73
N ASN A 466 55.85 13.28 -11.15
CA ASN A 466 56.60 12.30 -10.33
C ASN A 466 57.85 12.84 -9.63
N HIS A 467 58.41 13.97 -10.07
CA HIS A 467 59.73 14.46 -9.63
C HIS A 467 59.65 15.84 -8.96
N ALA A 468 58.84 15.96 -7.91
CA ALA A 468 58.66 17.21 -7.19
C ALA A 468 59.98 17.77 -6.61
N GLU A 469 60.92 16.89 -6.28
CA GLU A 469 62.27 17.23 -5.79
C GLU A 469 63.16 17.91 -6.85
N THR A 470 62.86 17.75 -8.14
CA THR A 470 63.62 18.40 -9.23
C THR A 470 63.08 19.79 -9.58
N ILE A 471 61.91 20.13 -9.03
CA ILE A 471 61.16 21.35 -9.35
C ILE A 471 61.48 22.40 -8.27
N GLU A 472 62.02 23.53 -8.70
CA GLU A 472 62.48 24.62 -7.83
C GLU A 472 61.32 25.18 -7.00
N GLN A 473 60.18 25.42 -7.65
CA GLN A 473 58.97 25.97 -7.04
C GLN A 473 58.48 25.08 -5.89
N CYS A 474 58.44 23.76 -6.09
CA CYS A 474 57.99 22.79 -5.10
C CYS A 474 58.97 22.62 -3.94
N THR A 475 60.28 22.64 -4.22
CA THR A 475 61.31 22.59 -3.19
C THR A 475 61.31 23.85 -2.32
N ARG A 476 61.18 25.03 -2.95
CA ARG A 476 61.13 26.34 -2.27
C ARG A 476 59.91 26.48 -1.35
N GLU A 477 58.77 25.99 -1.82
CA GLU A 477 57.50 26.01 -1.11
C GLU A 477 57.42 24.91 -0.02
N GLY A 478 58.41 24.00 0.03
CA GLY A 478 58.46 22.93 1.04
C GLY A 478 57.39 21.86 0.81
N TYR A 479 57.00 21.63 -0.44
CA TYR A 479 55.92 20.71 -0.80
C TYR A 479 56.15 19.29 -0.25
N LEU A 480 57.35 18.76 -0.41
CA LEU A 480 57.71 17.42 0.09
C LEU A 480 57.75 17.33 1.62
N ASP A 481 58.08 18.41 2.32
CA ASP A 481 58.13 18.43 3.78
C ASP A 481 56.72 18.43 4.37
N LYS A 482 55.79 19.17 3.76
CA LYS A 482 54.36 19.13 4.14
C LYS A 482 53.72 17.77 3.91
N ILE A 483 54.05 17.11 2.79
CA ILE A 483 53.62 15.72 2.51
C ILE A 483 54.05 14.79 3.64
N LYS A 484 55.29 14.92 4.13
CA LYS A 484 55.81 14.10 5.23
C LYS A 484 55.16 14.44 6.57
N GLU A 485 54.91 15.71 6.85
CA GLU A 485 54.23 16.17 8.07
C GLU A 485 52.77 15.67 8.14
N GLN A 486 52.10 15.61 6.99
CA GLN A 486 50.72 15.16 6.87
C GLN A 486 50.57 13.65 6.67
N ALA A 487 51.67 12.89 6.49
CA ALA A 487 51.63 11.46 6.19
C ALA A 487 50.91 10.61 7.26
N ASN A 488 50.91 11.03 8.52
CA ASN A 488 50.23 10.34 9.62
C ASN A 488 48.85 10.94 9.97
N GLN A 489 48.33 11.85 9.16
CA GLN A 489 47.05 12.51 9.38
C GLN A 489 45.94 11.85 8.56
N GLY A 490 44.70 12.00 9.03
CA GLY A 490 43.50 11.61 8.32
C GLY A 490 42.81 12.79 7.63
N CYS A 491 41.73 12.49 6.93
CA CYS A 491 40.90 13.48 6.25
C CYS A 491 39.42 13.19 6.42
N ARG A 492 38.63 14.20 6.77
CA ARG A 492 37.17 14.18 6.69
C ARG A 492 36.73 15.00 5.48
N ILE A 493 35.98 14.38 4.58
CA ILE A 493 35.41 15.03 3.40
C ILE A 493 33.91 15.13 3.62
N ARG A 494 33.39 16.37 3.64
CA ARG A 494 31.97 16.67 3.78
C ARG A 494 31.52 17.60 2.67
N GLY A 495 30.35 17.37 2.11
CA GLY A 495 29.86 18.28 1.08
C GLY A 495 28.57 17.83 0.44
N LYS A 496 28.04 18.74 -0.39
CA LYS A 496 26.84 18.49 -1.17
C LYS A 496 27.15 18.70 -2.65
N VAL A 497 26.83 17.70 -3.48
CA VAL A 497 27.07 17.73 -4.93
C VAL A 497 25.77 17.52 -5.69
N THR A 498 25.47 18.41 -6.62
CA THR A 498 24.25 18.33 -7.42
C THR A 498 24.51 17.58 -8.73
N VAL A 499 24.01 16.35 -8.85
CA VAL A 499 24.19 15.50 -10.03
C VAL A 499 22.95 15.43 -10.90
N ASN A 500 23.11 15.01 -12.15
CA ASN A 500 21.97 14.61 -12.98
C ASN A 500 21.31 13.36 -12.35
N LYS A 501 19.98 13.29 -12.32
CA LYS A 501 19.23 12.12 -11.81
C LYS A 501 19.23 10.99 -12.84
N VAL A 502 20.41 10.45 -13.10
CA VAL A 502 20.70 9.31 -13.99
C VAL A 502 21.68 8.39 -13.28
N ALA A 503 21.91 7.19 -13.83
CA ALA A 503 22.95 6.32 -13.29
C ALA A 503 24.33 6.99 -13.38
N GLY A 504 25.16 6.76 -12.37
CA GLY A 504 26.47 7.38 -12.27
C GLY A 504 27.33 6.78 -11.18
N ASN A 505 28.51 7.36 -11.00
CA ASN A 505 29.46 6.99 -9.96
C ASN A 505 30.08 8.28 -9.39
N PHE A 506 30.16 8.34 -8.07
CA PHE A 506 31.13 9.23 -7.43
C PHE A 506 32.14 8.40 -6.66
N HIS A 507 33.41 8.81 -6.69
CA HIS A 507 34.47 8.07 -6.04
C HIS A 507 35.51 8.97 -5.43
N VAL A 508 36.12 8.46 -4.36
CA VAL A 508 37.22 9.08 -3.65
C VAL A 508 38.48 8.24 -3.92
N ALA A 509 39.45 8.83 -4.60
CA ALA A 509 40.67 8.18 -5.05
C ALA A 509 41.91 9.04 -4.74
N PRO A 510 43.11 8.46 -4.76
CA PRO A 510 44.35 9.22 -4.58
C PRO A 510 44.78 9.88 -5.89
N GLY A 511 45.42 11.04 -5.79
CA GLY A 511 45.99 11.76 -6.93
C GLY A 511 44.98 12.66 -7.63
N ARG A 512 45.48 13.53 -8.52
CA ARG A 512 44.60 14.32 -9.39
C ARG A 512 44.12 13.48 -10.55
N SER A 513 42.83 13.58 -10.80
CA SER A 513 42.16 13.09 -11.99
C SER A 513 42.38 14.03 -13.17
N PHE A 514 42.83 13.51 -14.30
CA PHE A 514 42.81 14.24 -15.57
C PHE A 514 42.24 13.38 -16.70
N GLN A 515 41.68 14.04 -17.71
CA GLN A 515 41.02 13.38 -18.83
C GLN A 515 41.97 13.29 -20.03
N LYS A 516 42.19 12.07 -20.52
CA LYS A 516 42.91 11.84 -21.78
C LYS A 516 42.02 11.03 -22.73
N GLY A 517 41.23 11.74 -23.54
CA GLY A 517 40.20 11.13 -24.39
C GLY A 517 39.00 10.64 -23.57
N ASN A 518 38.55 9.39 -23.80
CA ASN A 518 37.46 8.76 -23.03
C ASN A 518 37.93 8.08 -21.73
N ALA A 519 39.23 8.15 -21.41
CA ALA A 519 39.80 7.54 -20.21
C ALA A 519 40.02 8.61 -19.13
N HIS A 520 39.51 8.32 -17.93
CA HIS A 520 39.80 9.06 -16.70
C HIS A 520 41.01 8.44 -16.03
N VAL A 521 42.07 9.23 -15.84
CA VAL A 521 43.36 8.75 -15.36
C VAL A 521 43.70 9.48 -14.06
N HIS A 522 44.11 8.72 -13.06
CA HIS A 522 44.64 9.25 -11.80
C HIS A 522 46.16 9.07 -11.75
N ASP A 523 46.87 10.11 -11.36
CA ASP A 523 48.32 10.04 -11.14
C ASP A 523 48.63 9.50 -9.73
N ILE A 524 48.81 8.19 -9.63
CA ILE A 524 48.94 7.47 -8.35
C ILE A 524 50.34 6.91 -8.09
N GLN A 525 51.25 6.99 -9.07
CA GLN A 525 52.53 6.29 -9.05
C GLN A 525 53.38 6.72 -7.85
N GLN A 526 53.36 8.00 -7.49
CA GLN A 526 54.12 8.56 -6.35
C GLN A 526 53.61 8.07 -4.98
N TYR A 527 52.35 7.65 -4.88
CA TYR A 527 51.69 7.34 -3.60
C TYR A 527 51.52 5.83 -3.35
N LEU A 528 51.53 5.02 -4.42
CA LEU A 528 51.40 3.56 -4.34
C LEU A 528 52.53 2.88 -3.57
N GLU A 529 53.73 3.47 -3.55
CA GLU A 529 54.91 2.89 -2.88
C GLU A 529 54.82 2.92 -1.35
N GLN A 530 53.97 3.77 -0.77
CA GLN A 530 53.85 3.95 0.68
C GLN A 530 52.77 3.07 1.34
N GLY A 531 51.98 2.34 0.54
CA GLY A 531 50.86 1.53 1.03
C GLY A 531 49.68 2.40 1.48
N LEU A 532 48.67 2.57 0.62
CA LEU A 532 47.50 3.40 0.90
C LEU A 532 46.38 2.58 1.57
N ASP A 533 45.90 3.05 2.72
CA ASP A 533 44.80 2.42 3.46
C ASP A 533 43.52 3.27 3.40
N PHE A 534 42.60 2.88 2.51
CA PHE A 534 41.30 3.53 2.30
C PHE A 534 40.22 3.13 3.32
N SER A 535 40.63 2.62 4.50
CA SER A 535 39.71 2.41 5.61
C SER A 535 39.00 3.72 5.98
N HIS A 536 37.68 3.67 6.00
CA HIS A 536 36.85 4.86 6.12
C HIS A 536 35.60 4.60 6.97
N GLN A 537 35.05 5.68 7.49
CA GLN A 537 33.79 5.72 8.20
C GLN A 537 32.87 6.69 7.47
N ILE A 538 31.71 6.18 7.06
CA ILE A 538 30.64 6.98 6.47
C ILE A 538 29.77 7.46 7.63
N GLU A 539 29.85 8.74 7.96
CA GLU A 539 29.02 9.32 9.02
C GLU A 539 27.59 9.53 8.50
N HIS A 540 27.47 10.02 7.27
CA HIS A 540 26.17 10.28 6.64
C HIS A 540 26.27 10.19 5.11
N LEU A 541 25.29 9.55 4.48
CA LEU A 541 25.12 9.60 3.02
C LEU A 541 23.62 9.63 2.67
N SER A 542 23.21 10.66 1.94
CA SER A 542 21.82 10.82 1.49
C SER A 542 21.68 11.42 0.10
N PHE A 543 20.56 11.12 -0.53
CA PHE A 543 20.20 11.60 -1.86
C PHE A 543 18.96 12.50 -1.76
N GLY A 544 19.13 13.81 -1.95
CA GLY A 544 18.07 14.81 -1.85
C GLY A 544 17.95 15.43 -0.45
N GLU A 545 16.74 15.87 -0.09
CA GLU A 545 16.50 16.55 1.18
C GLU A 545 16.35 15.57 2.35
N LYS A 546 16.94 15.87 3.50
CA LYS A 546 16.89 15.00 4.68
C LYS A 546 15.50 15.06 5.32
N VAL A 547 14.86 13.90 5.46
CA VAL A 547 13.54 13.77 6.11
C VAL A 547 13.71 13.18 7.51
N PRO A 548 13.03 13.71 8.55
CA PRO A 548 13.08 13.15 9.89
C PRO A 548 12.52 11.72 9.91
N ASN A 549 13.11 10.85 10.74
CA ASN A 549 12.74 9.43 10.92
C ASN A 549 13.03 8.51 9.71
N VAL A 550 13.76 8.96 8.70
CA VAL A 550 14.31 8.10 7.64
C VAL A 550 15.80 7.88 7.94
N HIS A 551 16.18 6.63 8.18
CA HIS A 551 17.58 6.23 8.41
C HIS A 551 18.16 5.68 7.12
N ASN A 552 19.31 6.20 6.67
CA ASN A 552 19.95 5.68 5.46
C ASN A 552 20.82 4.47 5.80
N PRO A 553 20.91 3.45 4.92
CA PRO A 553 21.64 2.22 5.22
C PRO A 553 23.15 2.37 5.46
N LEU A 554 23.75 3.48 5.01
CA LEU A 554 25.18 3.74 5.12
C LEU A 554 25.55 4.75 6.21
N ASP A 555 24.56 5.33 6.91
CA ASP A 555 24.82 6.24 8.02
C ASP A 555 25.53 5.48 9.16
N ASP A 556 26.56 6.10 9.75
CA ASP A 556 27.41 5.55 10.81
C ASP A 556 28.09 4.19 10.48
N THR A 557 28.35 3.89 9.21
CA THR A 557 28.99 2.63 8.79
C THR A 557 30.51 2.73 8.69
N LYS A 558 31.22 1.65 9.05
CA LYS A 558 32.69 1.57 8.99
C LYS A 558 33.14 0.46 8.08
N ALA A 559 34.13 0.76 7.23
CA ALA A 559 34.83 -0.21 6.40
C ALA A 559 36.33 -0.12 6.70
N GLU A 560 36.87 -1.18 7.32
CA GLU A 560 38.27 -1.26 7.70
C GLU A 560 38.92 -2.48 7.05
N ASN A 561 40.17 -2.34 6.62
CA ASN A 561 41.03 -3.45 6.21
C ASN A 561 42.44 -3.24 6.76
N THR A 562 43.08 -4.32 7.20
CA THR A 562 44.39 -4.26 7.86
C THR A 562 45.57 -4.39 6.91
N GLU A 563 45.41 -5.01 5.73
CA GLU A 563 46.54 -5.35 4.85
C GLU A 563 46.20 -5.30 3.35
N GLY A 564 46.79 -4.36 2.61
CA GLY A 564 46.79 -4.35 1.14
C GLY A 564 46.06 -3.16 0.50
N LEU A 565 46.22 -3.00 -0.83
CA LEU A 565 45.52 -1.99 -1.62
C LEU A 565 44.11 -2.48 -1.93
N PHE A 566 43.09 -1.89 -1.30
CA PHE A 566 41.70 -2.25 -1.52
C PHE A 566 40.95 -1.24 -2.38
N MET A 567 39.99 -1.76 -3.15
CA MET A 567 38.92 -1.01 -3.80
C MET A 567 37.62 -1.32 -3.07
N PHE A 568 37.05 -0.33 -2.39
CA PHE A 568 35.73 -0.42 -1.75
C PHE A 568 34.67 0.03 -2.74
N GLN A 569 33.68 -0.82 -3.02
CA GLN A 569 32.62 -0.53 -3.98
C GLN A 569 31.26 -0.65 -3.31
N TYR A 570 30.49 0.43 -3.37
CA TYR A 570 29.11 0.51 -2.91
C TYR A 570 28.22 0.64 -4.14
N TYR A 571 27.33 -0.33 -4.34
CA TYR A 571 26.29 -0.30 -5.36
C TYR A 571 24.98 0.14 -4.73
N LEU A 572 24.51 1.31 -5.10
CA LEU A 572 23.37 2.01 -4.52
C LEU A 572 22.21 1.98 -5.51
N LYS A 573 21.07 1.41 -5.11
CA LYS A 573 19.84 1.50 -5.91
C LYS A 573 18.94 2.58 -5.32
N VAL A 574 18.89 3.74 -5.96
CA VAL A 574 18.20 4.94 -5.48
C VAL A 574 16.75 4.95 -5.98
N VAL A 575 15.80 5.17 -5.08
CA VAL A 575 14.36 5.22 -5.33
C VAL A 575 13.82 6.58 -4.90
N GLY A 576 13.19 7.30 -5.84
CA GLY A 576 12.56 8.58 -5.54
C GLY A 576 11.45 8.41 -4.52
N THR A 577 11.37 9.30 -3.53
CA THR A 577 10.32 9.30 -2.51
C THR A 577 9.75 10.70 -2.33
N ARG A 578 8.43 10.84 -2.41
CA ARG A 578 7.74 12.11 -2.17
C ARG A 578 6.86 12.02 -0.93
N TYR A 579 7.09 12.90 0.03
CA TYR A 579 6.30 13.03 1.25
C TYR A 579 5.28 14.13 1.09
N TYR A 580 3.99 13.81 1.22
CA TYR A 580 2.89 14.75 1.29
C TYR A 580 2.40 14.82 2.73
N TYR A 581 2.74 15.91 3.40
CA TYR A 581 2.29 16.19 4.77
C TYR A 581 0.91 16.86 4.75
N LEU A 582 0.18 16.78 5.87
CA LEU A 582 -1.10 17.50 6.02
C LEU A 582 -0.91 19.03 6.09
N ASP A 583 0.15 19.47 6.77
CA ASP A 583 0.35 20.88 7.15
C ASP A 583 1.60 21.52 6.50
N LYS A 584 2.39 20.76 5.74
CA LYS A 584 3.66 21.22 5.15
C LYS A 584 3.68 21.03 3.63
N MET A 585 4.55 21.79 2.98
CA MET A 585 4.83 21.60 1.56
C MET A 585 5.39 20.18 1.32
N PRO A 586 5.08 19.58 0.16
CA PRO A 586 5.58 18.26 -0.17
C PRO A 586 7.11 18.28 -0.29
N VAL A 587 7.76 17.32 0.36
CA VAL A 587 9.22 17.19 0.36
C VAL A 587 9.61 16.09 -0.61
N PHE A 588 10.61 16.38 -1.45
CA PHE A 588 11.18 15.41 -2.36
C PHE A 588 12.53 14.91 -1.82
N THR A 589 12.62 13.61 -1.61
CA THR A 589 13.82 12.94 -1.10
C THR A 589 14.00 11.63 -1.85
N ASN A 590 15.11 10.93 -1.60
CA ASN A 590 15.32 9.61 -2.17
C ASN A 590 15.76 8.65 -1.07
N GLN A 591 15.28 7.42 -1.19
CA GLN A 591 15.75 6.30 -0.39
C GLN A 591 16.68 5.45 -1.25
N PHE A 592 17.54 4.66 -0.64
CA PHE A 592 18.37 3.73 -1.41
C PHE A 592 18.61 2.43 -0.65
N SER A 593 18.89 1.37 -1.39
CA SER A 593 19.49 0.15 -0.86
C SER A 593 20.95 0.06 -1.29
N VAL A 594 21.75 -0.67 -0.51
CA VAL A 594 23.19 -0.80 -0.74
C VAL A 594 23.63 -2.25 -0.82
N THR A 595 24.52 -2.53 -1.77
CA THR A 595 25.32 -3.76 -1.84
C THR A 595 26.79 -3.37 -1.77
N GLN A 596 27.56 -4.00 -0.87
CA GLN A 596 28.96 -3.68 -0.63
C GLN A 596 29.87 -4.76 -1.22
N TYR A 597 30.96 -4.36 -1.87
CA TYR A 597 31.98 -5.26 -2.42
C TYR A 597 33.38 -4.69 -2.20
N ASN A 598 34.26 -5.49 -1.62
CA ASN A 598 35.65 -5.10 -1.34
C ASN A 598 36.59 -5.97 -2.14
N ARG A 599 37.43 -5.37 -2.99
CA ARG A 599 38.39 -6.08 -3.83
C ARG A 599 39.81 -5.75 -3.41
N ASN A 600 40.60 -6.80 -3.11
CA ASN A 600 42.05 -6.63 -2.96
C ASN A 600 42.69 -6.51 -4.35
N LEU A 601 43.39 -5.41 -4.59
CA LEU A 601 44.06 -5.11 -5.85
C LEU A 601 45.49 -5.67 -5.88
N GLN A 602 46.06 -6.06 -4.74
CA GLN A 602 47.33 -6.77 -4.70
C GLN A 602 47.11 -8.24 -5.06
N TYR A 603 47.40 -8.59 -6.31
CA TYR A 603 47.40 -9.97 -6.75
C TYR A 603 48.82 -10.53 -6.70
N LYS A 604 49.03 -11.58 -5.91
CA LYS A 604 50.24 -12.41 -5.97
C LYS A 604 49.99 -13.54 -6.96
N ASN A 605 50.85 -13.68 -7.96
CA ASN A 605 50.79 -14.83 -8.84
C ASN A 605 51.15 -16.13 -8.07
N ALA A 606 50.95 -17.29 -8.70
CA ALA A 606 51.29 -18.59 -8.10
C ALA A 606 52.78 -18.73 -7.67
N TRP A 607 53.64 -17.82 -8.12
CA TRP A 607 55.07 -17.75 -7.80
C TRP A 607 55.41 -16.71 -6.71
N GLY A 608 54.39 -16.12 -6.07
CA GLY A 608 54.56 -15.15 -4.98
C GLY A 608 55.01 -13.74 -5.40
N GLN A 609 55.09 -13.46 -6.71
CA GLN A 609 55.40 -12.11 -7.21
C GLN A 609 54.15 -11.23 -7.21
N VAL A 610 54.31 -10.02 -6.68
CA VAL A 610 53.27 -8.97 -6.69
C VAL A 610 53.19 -8.39 -8.10
N GLN A 611 52.03 -8.55 -8.75
CA GLN A 611 51.75 -7.91 -10.04
C GLN A 611 51.15 -6.52 -9.85
N ALA A 612 51.20 -5.72 -10.92
CA ALA A 612 50.60 -4.40 -10.94
C ALA A 612 49.10 -4.48 -10.58
N PRO A 613 48.59 -3.59 -9.72
CA PRO A 613 47.22 -3.63 -9.27
C PRO A 613 46.25 -3.50 -10.44
N ASN A 614 45.27 -4.40 -10.50
CA ASN A 614 44.29 -4.44 -11.58
C ASN A 614 43.04 -3.62 -11.20
N GLY A 615 43.21 -2.30 -11.18
CA GLY A 615 42.21 -1.31 -10.76
C GLY A 615 42.81 -0.18 -9.92
N LEU A 616 42.00 0.84 -9.64
CA LEU A 616 42.38 2.00 -8.83
C LEU A 616 41.97 1.77 -7.36
N PRO A 617 42.88 1.82 -6.38
CA PRO A 617 42.50 1.81 -4.97
C PRO A 617 41.67 3.06 -4.64
N GLY A 618 40.65 2.90 -3.81
CA GLY A 618 39.73 4.00 -3.50
C GLY A 618 38.38 3.52 -3.01
N VAL A 619 37.49 4.47 -2.81
CA VAL A 619 36.10 4.25 -2.38
C VAL A 619 35.16 4.70 -3.49
N PHE A 620 34.37 3.79 -4.04
CA PHE A 620 33.53 4.01 -5.21
C PHE A 620 32.06 3.81 -4.86
N PHE A 621 31.24 4.82 -5.10
CA PHE A 621 29.79 4.78 -4.93
C PHE A 621 29.13 4.79 -6.30
N ASN A 622 28.76 3.61 -6.79
CA ASN A 622 28.02 3.42 -8.02
C ASN A 622 26.53 3.52 -7.69
N PHE A 623 25.80 4.48 -8.26
CA PHE A 623 24.37 4.64 -8.02
C PHE A 623 23.56 4.49 -9.31
N ASP A 624 22.42 3.82 -9.20
CA ASP A 624 21.46 3.63 -10.28
C ASP A 624 20.08 4.09 -9.83
N ILE A 625 19.36 4.81 -10.70
CA ILE A 625 18.06 5.39 -10.40
C ILE A 625 16.96 4.39 -10.76
N SER A 626 16.05 4.13 -9.83
CA SER A 626 14.87 3.30 -10.06
C SER A 626 13.80 4.08 -10.82
N PRO A 627 13.11 3.49 -11.80
CA PRO A 627 11.95 4.11 -12.45
C PRO A 627 10.69 4.17 -11.55
N MET A 628 10.81 3.81 -10.28
CA MET A 628 9.73 3.79 -9.30
C MET A 628 9.82 5.02 -8.38
N LEU A 629 8.67 5.62 -8.10
CA LEU A 629 8.47 6.71 -7.16
C LEU A 629 7.58 6.21 -6.01
N VAL A 630 8.09 6.29 -4.79
CA VAL A 630 7.33 6.02 -3.56
C VAL A 630 6.63 7.30 -3.14
N ILE A 631 5.31 7.27 -3.01
CA ILE A 631 4.53 8.39 -2.50
C ILE A 631 4.07 8.04 -1.09
N GLN A 632 4.54 8.81 -0.12
CA GLN A 632 4.12 8.74 1.27
C GLN A 632 3.16 9.89 1.57
N LYS A 633 1.88 9.58 1.78
CA LYS A 633 0.86 10.61 2.01
C LYS A 633 0.27 10.48 3.40
N GLU A 634 0.37 11.56 4.17
CA GLU A 634 -0.36 11.67 5.44
C GLU A 634 -1.84 11.93 5.17
N GLU A 635 -2.70 11.06 5.68
CA GLU A 635 -4.15 11.23 5.62
C GLU A 635 -4.78 11.09 7.01
N ARG A 636 -5.89 11.79 7.21
CA ARG A 636 -6.79 11.59 8.35
C ARG A 636 -8.06 10.92 7.88
N ARG A 637 -8.59 10.02 8.71
CA ARG A 637 -9.90 9.41 8.43
C ARG A 637 -10.99 10.49 8.40
N SER A 638 -11.96 10.32 7.52
CA SER A 638 -13.10 11.21 7.45
C SER A 638 -14.00 11.03 8.68
N PHE A 639 -14.73 12.09 9.04
CA PHE A 639 -15.74 12.02 10.11
C PHE A 639 -16.85 11.00 9.80
N THR A 640 -17.19 10.84 8.52
CA THR A 640 -18.17 9.82 8.08
C THR A 640 -17.67 8.41 8.34
N SER A 641 -16.39 8.14 8.09
CA SER A 641 -15.77 6.84 8.38
C SER A 641 -15.82 6.53 9.87
N PHE A 642 -15.52 7.51 10.72
CA PHE A 642 -15.64 7.38 12.17
C PHE A 642 -17.08 7.06 12.60
N LEU A 643 -18.05 7.83 12.11
CA LEU A 643 -19.47 7.62 12.43
C LEU A 643 -19.96 6.23 12.00
N THR A 644 -19.58 5.79 10.79
CA THR A 644 -19.91 4.44 10.32
C THR A 644 -19.25 3.36 11.19
N GLY A 645 -18.02 3.59 11.66
CA GLY A 645 -17.33 2.69 12.59
C GLY A 645 -18.06 2.57 13.92
N VAL A 646 -18.48 3.70 14.51
CA VAL A 646 -19.26 3.71 15.76
C VAL A 646 -20.60 2.99 15.59
N CYS A 647 -21.33 3.23 14.50
CA CYS A 647 -22.57 2.52 14.20
C CYS A 647 -22.36 1.00 14.06
N ALA A 648 -21.27 0.59 13.40
CA ALA A 648 -20.93 -0.83 13.25
C ALA A 648 -20.57 -1.48 14.59
N ILE A 649 -19.84 -0.79 15.47
CA ILE A 649 -19.51 -1.27 16.83
C ILE A 649 -20.79 -1.49 17.64
N VAL A 650 -21.68 -0.48 17.68
CA VAL A 650 -22.93 -0.56 18.44
C VAL A 650 -23.85 -1.65 17.87
N GLY A 651 -24.06 -1.66 16.56
CA GLY A 651 -24.93 -2.65 15.90
C GLY A 651 -24.40 -4.07 15.98
N GLY A 652 -23.08 -4.26 15.80
CA GLY A 652 -22.42 -5.55 15.90
C GLY A 652 -22.50 -6.13 17.31
N ILE A 653 -22.17 -5.34 18.33
CA ILE A 653 -22.26 -5.80 19.73
C ILE A 653 -23.71 -6.09 20.12
N PHE A 654 -24.67 -5.25 19.71
CA PHE A 654 -26.08 -5.50 20.02
C PHE A 654 -26.59 -6.81 19.40
N THR A 655 -26.18 -7.10 18.16
CA THR A 655 -26.54 -8.34 17.46
C THR A 655 -25.95 -9.57 18.15
N VAL A 656 -24.64 -9.53 18.47
CA VAL A 656 -23.95 -10.63 19.15
C VAL A 656 -24.49 -10.84 20.56
N ALA A 657 -24.70 -9.76 21.32
CA ALA A 657 -25.26 -9.83 22.66
C ALA A 657 -26.68 -10.43 22.66
N GLY A 658 -27.51 -10.06 21.68
CA GLY A 658 -28.85 -10.64 21.52
C GLY A 658 -28.83 -12.13 21.19
N LEU A 659 -27.89 -12.58 20.35
CA LEU A 659 -27.70 -14.01 20.07
C LEU A 659 -27.21 -14.79 21.29
N LEU A 660 -26.26 -14.23 22.04
CA LEU A 660 -25.72 -14.84 23.26
C LEU A 660 -26.78 -14.93 24.36
N ASP A 661 -27.52 -13.86 24.62
CA ASP A 661 -28.61 -13.85 25.61
C ASP A 661 -29.69 -14.88 25.22
N GLY A 662 -30.08 -14.93 23.95
CA GLY A 662 -31.03 -15.92 23.43
C GLY A 662 -30.54 -17.37 23.58
N ALA A 663 -29.24 -17.62 23.36
CA ALA A 663 -28.64 -18.94 23.55
C ALA A 663 -28.58 -19.35 25.03
N ILE A 664 -28.13 -18.45 25.90
CA ILE A 664 -28.05 -18.66 27.36
C ILE A 664 -29.45 -18.94 27.92
N TRP A 665 -30.45 -18.14 27.54
CA TRP A 665 -31.82 -18.32 28.00
C TRP A 665 -32.41 -19.69 27.59
N ARG A 666 -32.18 -20.12 26.34
CA ARG A 666 -32.62 -21.45 25.88
C ARG A 666 -31.90 -22.58 26.62
N ALA A 667 -30.60 -22.44 26.85
CA ALA A 667 -29.80 -23.41 27.58
C ALA A 667 -30.28 -23.56 29.03
N GLU A 668 -30.48 -22.44 29.73
CA GLU A 668 -30.97 -22.42 31.11
C GLU A 668 -32.35 -23.06 31.23
N ARG A 669 -33.28 -22.75 30.30
CA ARG A 669 -34.62 -23.33 30.28
C ARG A 669 -34.61 -24.83 29.95
N THR A 670 -33.72 -25.27 29.07
CA THR A 670 -33.57 -26.69 28.71
C THR A 670 -32.97 -27.47 29.89
N LEU A 671 -32.00 -26.91 30.59
CA LEU A 671 -31.40 -27.50 31.79
C LEU A 671 -32.41 -27.57 32.94
N LYS A 672 -33.15 -26.49 33.23
CA LYS A 672 -34.24 -26.50 34.22
C LYS A 672 -35.29 -27.57 33.91
N LYS A 673 -35.71 -27.67 32.64
CA LYS A 673 -36.67 -28.70 32.20
C LYS A 673 -36.10 -30.13 32.34
N LYS A 674 -34.80 -30.33 32.08
CA LYS A 674 -34.15 -31.65 32.28
C LYS A 674 -34.02 -32.01 33.77
N MET A 675 -33.75 -31.02 34.64
CA MET A 675 -33.74 -31.20 36.09
C MET A 675 -35.13 -31.53 36.66
N GLU A 676 -36.17 -30.81 36.22
CA GLU A 676 -37.56 -31.07 36.62
C GLU A 676 -38.06 -32.45 36.20
N LEU A 677 -37.56 -32.98 35.08
CA LEU A 677 -37.88 -34.32 34.59
C LEU A 677 -37.03 -35.44 35.25
N GLY A 678 -36.20 -35.12 36.24
CA GLY A 678 -35.39 -36.10 36.98
C GLY A 678 -34.32 -36.82 36.15
N LYS A 679 -34.00 -36.34 34.95
CA LYS A 679 -33.01 -36.92 34.03
C LYS A 679 -31.64 -36.25 34.12
N ALA A 680 -31.26 -35.81 35.32
CA ALA A 680 -29.96 -35.21 35.57
C ALA A 680 -29.00 -36.26 36.16
N PHE A 681 -28.41 -37.07 35.29
CA PHE A 681 -27.06 -37.64 35.40
C PHE A 681 -26.46 -37.73 34.01
#